data_AF-A0A0D2CDJ6-F1
#
_entry.id   AF-A0A0D2CDJ6-F1
#
_cell.length_a   1.000
_cell.length_b   1.000
_cell.length_c   1.000
_cell.angle_alpha   90.00
_cell.angle_beta   90.00
_cell.angle_gamma   90.00
#
_symmetry.space_group_name_H-M   'P 1'
#
loop_
_entity.id
_entity.type
_entity.pdbx_description
1 polymer ?
#
loop_
_entity_poly.entity_id
_entity_poly.type
_entity_poly.pdbx_seq_one_letter_code
_entity_poly.pdbx_strand_id
1 'polypeptide(L)'
;MSWATSSPGMAISRAPEGAEVNGDKTLSEGRRKKVVVVGLGMVGIAFVEKLLKLDAKRREYDVVVIGEEPHLAYNRVGLTSFFQHRQVESLYLNPEAWYKGHPTDALNYHLNTLATDIKPSEKVVITANGDTIPYDILVLATGSDALLPRHTPGHDAKGVFVYRTIDDLQKLIAFSATLKGTTGCVVGGGLLGLEAAKAMMDLEEFSKVKLIERNRWVLSRQLDGDAGGMVVELVRNLGLDVMLSKRVGKIVANEDNAVKGVVFEDGEEMECSCIMFAIGIKARDELARKAGLRCADRGGGITIDDDLRTSDPNIYAIGECASWENQTFGLIAPGIEQADVLSFNLTQAKVHSPRTFKRPDLSTKLKLLGVEVASFGDFFADRDGPKDLPTRHVKRAERAQKAVKALTYRDPFAAVYKKYLFTVDGKYLLGGMMIGDTKDYVKLVPMVKNKKQLEVPPSQLIIGASKEGDENADDLTDDTQICSCHNVSKGDVASVVKDGSCKSIGDVKSCTKAGTGCGGCMPLVQSIFNKAMKDMGQEVSNHICPHFKYSRSDLYNIVYVKKLKDFGEVMRDSGSDPDSLGCEVCKPAVASILSGMFNKHVMDKPLHGLQDTNDKYLGNIQRNGTFSVIPRVAGGEISPEKLIVIGQVAKKYGLYTKITGGQRIDMFGAKKQDLLDIWSELVAGGLESGHAYAKSLRTVKSCVGTTWCRFGIGDSVGLAVRLEERYKSIRSPHKLKGGVSGCVRECAEAQNKDFGLIATEKGFNIFVGGNGGATPRHSEVLAKDVPPDDVIPILDRYLMFYIRTADRLQRTARWVENLPGGIKYLREVILEDKLGICDELEKQMQELVGTFFCEWTEVLNDPDKRKAFQQFANSAENRDPAVEKVEERGQSRPAYWAKESAHDDFKGTRWTSLTWQPIVEAKRFQDLDTGSSQTVLRGDTQLAVFKLKGKYYASQQMCPHRRTFGLSDGLVGETKGPDDCKESKFYVSCPYHKRNFQLNGAVDFENKAAGAGSCSNDTSMSIATFAAEERDDGWVYLKLPPVQEMDNVLGTNKWAVKAGEAPNPFASLDQKLGLKNGLRARRTIGAMPGTGNVNARREVSVAAQRRIDW
;
A
#
# COMPACT_ATOMS: atom_id res chain seq x y z
N MET A 1 -57.32 37.66 10.06
CA MET A 1 -57.74 36.93 11.28
C MET A 1 -56.48 36.77 12.13
N SER A 2 -56.37 37.36 13.33
CA SER A 2 -57.09 37.03 14.58
C SER A 2 -56.55 35.73 15.20
N TRP A 3 -56.02 35.68 16.44
CA TRP A 3 -55.64 36.72 17.43
C TRP A 3 -54.55 36.13 18.38
N ALA A 4 -54.05 36.96 19.32
CA ALA A 4 -53.04 36.75 20.38
C ALA A 4 -53.31 35.58 21.40
N THR A 5 -52.60 35.35 22.53
CA THR A 5 -51.55 36.04 23.36
C THR A 5 -50.71 34.92 24.07
N SER A 6 -49.78 35.02 25.04
CA SER A 6 -49.14 36.02 25.95
C SER A 6 -47.83 35.37 26.48
N SER A 7 -46.70 36.05 26.75
CA SER A 7 -46.32 37.09 27.76
C SER A 7 -46.16 36.58 29.20
N PRO A 8 -45.25 37.12 30.05
CA PRO A 8 -44.30 38.23 29.85
C PRO A 8 -42.80 37.77 29.86
N GLY A 9 -41.77 38.61 29.69
CA GLY A 9 -41.74 40.05 29.37
C GLY A 9 -41.03 40.92 30.42
N MET A 10 -39.80 41.36 30.14
CA MET A 10 -39.18 42.55 30.76
C MET A 10 -38.23 43.22 29.75
N ALA A 11 -38.04 44.55 29.86
CA ALA A 11 -37.58 45.37 28.73
C ALA A 11 -36.35 46.25 29.02
N ILE A 12 -35.78 46.74 27.91
CA ILE A 12 -34.56 47.55 27.77
C ILE A 12 -34.67 48.92 28.47
N SER A 13 -33.54 49.42 28.99
CA SER A 13 -33.29 50.86 29.17
C SER A 13 -31.94 51.27 28.54
N ARG A 14 -31.68 52.58 28.40
CA ARG A 14 -30.66 53.14 27.49
C ARG A 14 -29.26 53.25 28.11
N ALA A 15 -28.26 53.30 27.25
CA ALA A 15 -26.87 53.65 27.60
C ALA A 15 -26.69 55.17 27.86
N PRO A 16 -25.71 55.55 28.70
CA PRO A 16 -25.04 56.85 28.65
C PRO A 16 -23.91 56.86 27.59
N GLU A 17 -23.50 58.05 27.18
CA GLU A 17 -22.41 58.28 26.21
C GLU A 17 -21.04 58.48 26.89
N GLY A 18 -19.95 58.37 26.12
CA GLY A 18 -18.68 59.05 26.45
C GLY A 18 -17.58 58.24 27.16
N ALA A 19 -16.94 57.31 26.45
CA ALA A 19 -15.53 56.93 26.67
C ALA A 19 -14.90 56.50 25.33
N GLU A 20 -13.69 56.96 25.05
CA GLU A 20 -13.12 57.03 23.69
C GLU A 20 -12.75 55.68 23.05
N VAL A 21 -12.79 55.64 21.72
CA VAL A 21 -12.17 54.57 20.92
C VAL A 21 -10.67 54.81 20.85
N ASN A 22 -9.90 54.22 21.75
CA ASN A 22 -8.48 53.88 21.55
C ASN A 22 -8.01 52.89 22.62
N GLY A 23 -7.04 52.05 22.27
CA GLY A 23 -6.48 51.06 23.19
C GLY A 23 -6.43 49.66 22.59
N ASP A 24 -5.46 49.45 21.69
CA ASP A 24 -4.98 48.13 21.34
C ASP A 24 -4.59 47.39 22.63
N LYS A 25 -5.38 46.38 23.01
CA LYS A 25 -5.03 45.48 24.12
C LYS A 25 -4.06 44.44 23.60
N THR A 26 -2.81 44.90 23.50
CA THR A 26 -1.62 44.05 23.50
C THR A 26 -1.83 42.88 24.46
N LEU A 27 -1.71 41.66 23.93
CA LEU A 27 -1.68 40.46 24.75
C LEU A 27 -0.52 40.61 25.72
N SER A 28 -0.83 40.69 27.02
CA SER A 28 0.21 40.91 28.04
C SER A 28 1.28 39.84 27.93
N GLU A 29 2.55 40.25 27.91
CA GLU A 29 3.73 39.37 27.86
C GLU A 29 3.92 38.59 29.18
N GLY A 30 2.90 37.84 29.58
CA GLY A 30 2.99 36.86 30.64
C GLY A 30 3.92 35.74 30.19
N ARG A 31 4.98 35.50 30.97
CA ARG A 31 5.90 34.38 30.77
C ARG A 31 5.10 33.09 30.52
N ARG A 32 5.35 32.46 29.37
CA ARG A 32 4.83 31.12 29.04
C ARG A 32 5.33 30.08 30.03
N LYS A 33 4.53 29.03 30.21
CA LYS A 33 4.88 27.89 31.04
C LYS A 33 5.68 26.88 30.23
N LYS A 34 6.86 26.54 30.72
CA LYS A 34 7.72 25.55 30.08
C LYS A 34 7.24 24.13 30.40
N VAL A 35 6.77 23.40 29.39
CA VAL A 35 6.33 22.01 29.50
C VAL A 35 7.47 21.09 29.05
N VAL A 36 8.08 20.36 29.97
CA VAL A 36 9.09 19.36 29.63
C VAL A 36 8.41 17.99 29.50
N VAL A 37 8.69 17.28 28.42
CA VAL A 37 8.16 15.93 28.15
C VAL A 37 9.34 14.95 28.08
N VAL A 38 9.42 13.99 29.00
CA VAL A 38 10.47 12.98 29.02
C VAL A 38 9.94 11.72 28.33
N GLY A 39 10.43 11.45 27.12
CA GLY A 39 10.04 10.32 26.28
C GLY A 39 9.36 10.73 24.97
N LEU A 40 10.09 10.72 23.86
CA LEU A 40 9.58 10.95 22.49
C LEU A 40 8.88 9.69 21.90
N GLY A 41 8.14 8.94 22.73
CA GLY A 41 7.37 7.78 22.30
C GLY A 41 6.05 8.16 21.60
N MET A 42 5.32 7.15 21.10
CA MET A 42 4.03 7.35 20.41
C MET A 42 3.01 8.14 21.24
N VAL A 43 3.00 7.95 22.56
CA VAL A 43 2.13 8.69 23.50
C VAL A 43 2.66 10.10 23.78
N GLY A 44 3.97 10.26 23.93
CA GLY A 44 4.62 11.55 24.14
C GLY A 44 4.37 12.52 22.98
N ILE A 45 4.56 12.05 21.73
CA ILE A 45 4.26 12.89 20.55
C ILE A 45 2.77 13.20 20.43
N ALA A 46 1.88 12.24 20.71
CA ALA A 46 0.43 12.48 20.67
C ALA A 46 -0.02 13.53 21.70
N PHE A 47 0.60 13.55 22.89
CA PHE A 47 0.38 14.62 23.87
C PHE A 47 0.86 15.98 23.35
N VAL A 48 2.06 16.05 22.76
CA VAL A 48 2.60 17.29 22.18
C VAL A 48 1.72 17.81 21.03
N GLU A 49 1.28 16.95 20.12
CA GLU A 49 0.34 17.30 19.04
C GLU A 49 -0.96 17.90 19.57
N LYS A 50 -1.58 17.22 20.54
CA LYS A 50 -2.86 17.65 21.11
C LYS A 50 -2.72 18.92 21.94
N LEU A 51 -1.64 19.06 22.72
CA LEU A 51 -1.33 20.27 23.49
C LEU A 51 -1.16 21.49 22.58
N LEU A 52 -0.30 21.39 21.56
CA LEU A 52 -0.06 22.48 20.60
C LEU A 52 -1.32 22.84 19.81
N LYS A 53 -2.12 21.84 19.39
CA LYS A 53 -3.41 22.07 18.70
C LYS A 53 -4.41 22.81 19.59
N LEU A 54 -4.46 22.51 20.88
CA LEU A 54 -5.42 23.11 21.83
C LEU A 54 -4.96 24.47 22.38
N ASP A 55 -3.65 24.73 22.46
CA ASP A 55 -3.07 26.01 22.90
C ASP A 55 -2.87 27.03 21.76
N ALA A 56 -2.97 26.62 20.48
CA ALA A 56 -2.66 27.44 19.30
C ALA A 56 -3.23 28.87 19.29
N LYS A 57 -4.38 29.12 19.95
CA LYS A 57 -5.01 30.44 20.07
C LYS A 57 -4.54 31.28 21.27
N ARG A 58 -4.00 30.66 22.32
CA ARG A 58 -3.60 31.35 23.57
C ARG A 58 -2.09 31.42 23.75
N ARG A 59 -1.34 30.43 23.25
CA ARG A 59 0.13 30.36 23.31
C ARG A 59 0.65 30.50 24.74
N GLU A 60 0.03 29.79 25.67
CA GLU A 60 0.40 29.75 27.09
C GLU A 60 1.65 28.89 27.35
N TYR A 61 2.00 27.98 26.43
CA TYR A 61 3.01 26.94 26.65
C TYR A 61 4.16 26.96 25.63
N ASP A 62 5.38 26.70 26.11
CA ASP A 62 6.55 26.34 25.30
C ASP A 62 6.96 24.91 25.64
N VAL A 63 7.15 24.05 24.64
CA VAL A 63 7.36 22.61 24.84
C VAL A 63 8.82 22.21 24.59
N VAL A 64 9.40 21.42 25.51
CA VAL A 64 10.72 20.78 25.32
C VAL A 64 10.60 19.27 25.51
N VAL A 65 10.92 18.49 24.47
CA VAL A 65 10.90 17.02 24.55
C VAL A 65 12.31 16.46 24.72
N ILE A 66 12.50 15.53 25.65
CA ILE A 66 13.75 14.82 25.92
C ILE A 66 13.59 13.37 25.47
N GLY A 67 14.33 12.94 24.45
CA GLY A 67 14.29 11.61 23.87
C GLY A 67 15.64 10.88 23.96
N GLU A 68 15.64 9.73 24.62
CA GLU A 68 16.80 8.85 24.74
C GLU A 68 17.21 8.22 23.39
N GLU A 69 16.24 7.80 22.58
CA GLU A 69 16.53 7.22 21.26
C GLU A 69 17.03 8.29 20.25
N PRO A 70 17.90 7.92 19.29
CA PRO A 70 18.44 8.85 18.26
C PRO A 70 17.45 9.12 17.11
N HIS A 71 16.14 9.01 17.37
CA HIS A 71 15.09 8.97 16.35
C HIS A 71 13.90 9.85 16.72
N LEU A 72 13.27 10.46 15.71
CA LEU A 72 11.95 11.10 15.88
C LEU A 72 10.88 10.06 16.24
N ALA A 73 9.75 10.51 16.81
CA ALA A 73 8.72 9.61 17.29
C ALA A 73 8.18 8.70 16.17
N TYR A 74 8.35 7.38 16.34
CA TYR A 74 8.05 6.38 15.32
C TYR A 74 6.98 5.37 15.75
N ASN A 75 6.38 4.71 14.77
CA ASN A 75 5.35 3.70 14.94
C ASN A 75 5.94 2.39 15.48
N ARG A 76 6.08 2.29 16.81
CA ARG A 76 6.61 1.10 17.51
C ARG A 76 5.71 -0.14 17.32
N VAL A 77 4.40 0.05 17.10
CA VAL A 77 3.47 -1.04 16.73
C VAL A 77 3.70 -1.53 15.29
N GLY A 78 4.30 -0.69 14.44
CA GLY A 78 4.67 -1.00 13.08
C GLY A 78 6.06 -1.63 12.89
N LEU A 79 6.81 -1.95 13.95
CA LEU A 79 8.23 -2.37 13.85
C LEU A 79 8.48 -3.53 12.87
N THR A 80 7.53 -4.45 12.70
CA THR A 80 7.65 -5.56 11.75
C THR A 80 7.72 -5.09 10.30
N SER A 81 7.16 -3.90 9.94
CA SER A 81 7.29 -3.35 8.59
C SER A 81 8.71 -2.89 8.27
N PHE A 82 9.52 -2.54 9.28
CA PHE A 82 10.93 -2.17 9.09
C PHE A 82 11.70 -3.23 8.29
N PHE A 83 11.31 -4.51 8.40
CA PHE A 83 11.93 -5.61 7.69
C PHE A 83 11.70 -5.55 6.16
N GLN A 84 10.66 -4.86 5.72
CA GLN A 84 10.26 -4.70 4.31
C GLN A 84 11.01 -3.55 3.60
N HIS A 85 11.28 -2.44 4.29
CA HIS A 85 11.87 -1.23 3.71
C HIS A 85 13.27 -0.88 4.24
N ARG A 86 13.62 -1.32 5.45
CA ARG A 86 14.90 -1.03 6.17
C ARG A 86 15.22 0.46 6.35
N GLN A 87 14.22 1.33 6.16
CA GLN A 87 14.27 2.78 6.36
C GLN A 87 13.54 3.13 7.66
N VAL A 88 14.17 3.93 8.52
CA VAL A 88 13.60 4.33 9.83
C VAL A 88 12.53 5.40 9.64
N GLU A 89 12.74 6.25 8.64
CA GLU A 89 11.95 7.44 8.31
C GLU A 89 10.52 7.07 7.92
N SER A 90 10.32 5.89 7.31
CA SER A 90 9.00 5.37 6.95
C SER A 90 8.15 4.97 8.16
N LEU A 91 8.74 4.89 9.37
CA LEU A 91 8.02 4.66 10.62
C LEU A 91 7.67 5.97 11.35
N TYR A 92 8.24 7.12 10.97
CA TYR A 92 8.02 8.39 11.69
C TYR A 92 6.54 8.81 11.67
N LEU A 93 5.99 9.15 12.84
CA LEU A 93 4.60 9.59 13.03
C LEU A 93 4.34 11.02 12.54
N ASN A 94 5.42 11.79 12.40
CA ASN A 94 5.49 13.11 11.79
C ASN A 94 6.81 13.24 11.02
N PRO A 95 6.82 13.86 9.83
CA PRO A 95 8.07 14.18 9.14
C PRO A 95 8.87 15.22 9.94
N GLU A 96 10.19 15.25 9.76
CA GLU A 96 11.07 16.22 10.42
C GLU A 96 10.63 17.69 10.18
N ALA A 97 10.09 17.97 9.00
CA ALA A 97 9.51 19.28 8.64
C ALA A 97 8.32 19.71 9.52
N TRP A 98 7.56 18.78 10.11
CA TRP A 98 6.50 19.11 11.06
C TRP A 98 7.08 19.66 12.38
N TYR A 99 8.14 19.03 12.89
CA TYR A 99 8.83 19.51 14.10
C TYR A 99 9.40 20.91 13.88
N LYS A 100 10.08 21.12 12.74
CA LYS A 100 10.64 22.43 12.31
C LYS A 100 9.59 23.47 11.88
N GLY A 101 8.32 23.09 11.72
CA GLY A 101 7.24 23.95 11.21
C GLY A 101 6.50 24.78 12.27
N HIS A 102 6.88 24.65 13.54
CA HIS A 102 6.30 25.42 14.64
C HIS A 102 7.00 26.79 14.78
N PRO A 103 6.33 27.82 15.34
CA PRO A 103 7.00 29.07 15.70
C PRO A 103 8.18 28.83 16.65
N THR A 104 9.21 29.67 16.55
CA THR A 104 10.39 29.62 17.43
C THR A 104 9.99 29.49 18.91
N ASP A 105 10.72 28.64 19.62
CA ASP A 105 10.55 28.26 21.03
C ASP A 105 9.28 27.47 21.41
N ALA A 106 8.25 27.43 20.56
CA ALA A 106 7.00 26.73 20.88
C ALA A 106 7.16 25.19 20.98
N LEU A 107 8.06 24.61 20.17
CA LEU A 107 8.44 23.19 20.26
C LEU A 107 9.95 23.01 20.01
N ASN A 108 10.67 22.60 21.05
CA ASN A 108 12.05 22.15 21.01
C ASN A 108 12.13 20.66 21.37
N TYR A 109 13.17 19.96 20.88
CA TYR A 109 13.40 18.56 21.23
C TYR A 109 14.89 18.19 21.21
N HIS A 110 15.26 17.24 22.07
CA HIS A 110 16.61 16.68 22.19
C HIS A 110 16.52 15.18 21.90
N LEU A 111 17.24 14.70 20.88
CA LEU A 111 17.41 13.27 20.58
C LEU A 111 18.72 12.76 21.17
N ASN A 112 18.87 11.43 21.31
CA ASN A 112 20.07 10.81 21.90
C ASN A 112 20.43 11.40 23.28
N THR A 113 19.41 11.80 24.05
CA THR A 113 19.55 12.53 25.32
C THR A 113 18.72 11.85 26.39
N LEU A 114 19.38 11.01 27.20
CA LEU A 114 18.76 10.37 28.37
C LEU A 114 18.55 11.40 29.50
N ALA A 115 17.36 11.41 30.10
CA ALA A 115 17.12 12.08 31.38
C ALA A 115 17.62 11.19 32.53
N THR A 116 18.53 11.71 33.36
CA THR A 116 19.23 10.95 34.43
C THR A 116 18.82 11.36 35.84
N ASP A 117 18.20 12.53 36.00
CA ASP A 117 17.63 13.00 37.26
C ASP A 117 16.42 13.92 37.07
N ILE A 118 15.56 13.98 38.08
CA ILE A 118 14.57 15.06 38.23
C ILE A 118 14.73 15.60 39.65
N LYS A 119 14.78 16.92 39.79
CA LYS A 119 14.74 17.59 41.09
C LYS A 119 13.42 18.35 41.23
N PRO A 120 12.38 17.82 41.91
CA PRO A 120 11.09 18.49 42.04
C PRO A 120 11.18 19.85 42.75
N SER A 121 12.04 19.97 43.77
CA SER A 121 12.27 21.20 44.54
C SER A 121 12.91 22.34 43.72
N GLU A 122 13.83 22.01 42.83
CA GLU A 122 14.50 22.97 41.91
C GLU A 122 13.73 23.14 40.59
N LYS A 123 12.72 22.30 40.33
CA LYS A 123 11.98 22.17 39.06
C LYS A 123 12.89 22.05 37.82
N VAL A 124 13.86 21.14 37.88
CA VAL A 124 14.75 20.82 36.76
C VAL A 124 14.80 19.32 36.46
N VAL A 125 15.01 19.00 35.17
CA VAL A 125 15.43 17.67 34.69
C VAL A 125 16.91 17.76 34.32
N ILE A 126 17.70 16.76 34.72
CA ILE A 126 19.12 16.67 34.39
C ILE A 126 19.32 15.60 33.31
N THR A 127 20.14 15.88 32.29
CA THR A 127 20.45 14.94 31.20
C THR A 127 21.79 14.23 31.39
N ALA A 128 22.01 13.14 30.65
CA ALA A 128 23.29 12.44 30.59
C ALA A 128 24.44 13.31 30.03
N ASN A 129 24.13 14.37 29.29
CA ASN A 129 25.11 15.32 28.74
C ASN A 129 25.51 16.40 29.77
N GLY A 130 24.85 16.45 30.92
CA GLY A 130 25.02 17.49 31.95
C GLY A 130 24.07 18.69 31.81
N ASP A 131 23.20 18.72 30.80
CA ASP A 131 22.22 19.80 30.65
C ASP A 131 21.23 19.81 31.81
N THR A 132 20.91 21.00 32.30
CA THR A 132 19.88 21.21 33.34
C THR A 132 18.71 21.96 32.73
N ILE A 133 17.60 21.26 32.48
CA ILE A 133 16.44 21.78 31.76
C ILE A 133 15.32 22.13 32.77
N PRO A 134 15.03 23.43 33.00
CA PRO A 134 13.96 23.84 33.90
C PRO A 134 12.58 23.60 33.30
N TYR A 135 11.60 23.35 34.17
CA TYR A 135 10.19 23.17 33.81
C TYR A 135 9.24 23.95 34.72
N ASP A 136 8.11 24.37 34.18
CA ASP A 136 6.95 24.78 34.97
C ASP A 136 6.01 23.59 35.21
N ILE A 137 5.90 22.69 34.21
CA ILE A 137 5.17 21.41 34.22
C ILE A 137 6.08 20.32 33.61
N LEU A 138 6.10 19.13 34.22
CA LEU A 138 6.81 17.96 33.71
C LEU A 138 5.83 16.83 33.35
N VAL A 139 6.03 16.19 32.21
CA VAL A 139 5.22 15.05 31.74
C VAL A 139 6.14 13.86 31.47
N LEU A 140 5.93 12.77 32.20
CA LEU A 140 6.71 11.55 32.11
C LEU A 140 5.99 10.57 31.15
N ALA A 141 6.59 10.37 29.98
CA ALA A 141 6.13 9.51 28.90
C ALA A 141 7.21 8.44 28.53
N THR A 142 7.99 8.02 29.54
CA THR A 142 9.12 7.07 29.44
C THR A 142 8.70 5.68 28.94
N GLY A 143 7.43 5.31 29.10
CA GLY A 143 6.87 4.06 28.59
C GLY A 143 7.37 2.83 29.35
N SER A 144 7.95 1.87 28.63
CA SER A 144 8.37 0.58 29.20
C SER A 144 9.59 -0.04 28.50
N ASP A 145 10.31 -0.87 29.25
CA ASP A 145 11.36 -1.77 28.74
C ASP A 145 10.77 -3.14 28.41
N ALA A 146 11.44 -3.88 27.52
CA ALA A 146 11.18 -5.31 27.36
C ALA A 146 11.75 -6.11 28.55
N LEU A 147 10.99 -7.11 29.01
CA LEU A 147 11.36 -7.91 30.17
C LEU A 147 12.34 -9.04 29.77
N LEU A 148 13.58 -8.97 30.27
CA LEU A 148 14.56 -10.07 30.21
C LEU A 148 14.49 -10.93 31.49
N PRO A 149 14.62 -12.27 31.40
CA PRO A 149 14.57 -13.17 32.55
C PRO A 149 15.93 -13.21 33.27
N ARG A 150 16.25 -12.16 34.04
CA ARG A 150 17.56 -12.00 34.71
C ARG A 150 17.95 -13.11 35.71
N HIS A 151 17.01 -14.00 36.05
CA HIS A 151 17.26 -15.17 36.91
C HIS A 151 17.60 -16.45 36.11
N THR A 152 17.40 -16.46 34.79
CA THR A 152 17.82 -17.56 33.91
C THR A 152 19.34 -17.45 33.68
N PRO A 153 20.14 -18.50 33.95
CA PRO A 153 21.57 -18.48 33.65
C PRO A 153 21.82 -18.33 32.14
N GLY A 154 22.74 -17.44 31.76
CA GLY A 154 23.09 -17.14 30.36
C GLY A 154 22.14 -16.17 29.64
N HIS A 155 21.30 -15.42 30.35
CA HIS A 155 20.42 -14.38 29.77
C HIS A 155 21.19 -13.17 29.21
N ASP A 156 22.48 -13.10 29.49
CA ASP A 156 23.46 -12.07 29.10
C ASP A 156 24.43 -12.56 27.99
N ALA A 157 24.21 -13.76 27.45
CA ALA A 157 25.01 -14.31 26.36
C ALA A 157 24.81 -13.55 25.03
N LYS A 158 25.88 -13.45 24.22
CA LYS A 158 25.85 -12.88 22.86
C LYS A 158 24.88 -13.68 22.01
N GLY A 159 23.84 -13.02 21.48
CA GLY A 159 22.75 -13.65 20.75
C GLY A 159 21.42 -13.71 21.50
N VAL A 160 21.36 -13.19 22.73
CA VAL A 160 20.11 -12.85 23.39
C VAL A 160 19.68 -11.44 23.01
N PHE A 161 18.41 -11.28 22.60
CA PHE A 161 17.81 -10.01 22.16
C PHE A 161 16.41 -9.80 22.77
N VAL A 162 15.88 -8.59 22.59
CA VAL A 162 14.48 -8.22 22.88
C VAL A 162 13.84 -7.54 21.67
N TYR A 163 12.50 -7.50 21.60
CA TYR A 163 11.77 -6.88 20.51
C TYR A 163 11.06 -5.61 20.98
N ARG A 164 11.74 -4.45 20.89
CA ARG A 164 11.22 -3.19 21.49
C ARG A 164 11.60 -1.90 20.76
N THR A 165 12.85 -1.72 20.35
CA THR A 165 13.38 -0.50 19.70
C THR A 165 13.88 -0.80 18.28
N ILE A 166 14.14 0.24 17.49
CA ILE A 166 14.78 0.09 16.17
C ILE A 166 16.24 -0.40 16.32
N ASP A 167 16.95 0.06 17.35
CA ASP A 167 18.31 -0.37 17.68
C ASP A 167 18.38 -1.88 18.01
N ASP A 168 17.40 -2.43 18.74
CA ASP A 168 17.28 -3.88 18.94
C ASP A 168 17.19 -4.65 17.62
N LEU A 169 16.41 -4.13 16.66
CA LEU A 169 16.28 -4.74 15.33
C LEU A 169 17.59 -4.63 14.53
N GLN A 170 18.29 -3.50 14.61
CA GLN A 170 19.58 -3.30 13.94
C GLN A 170 20.65 -4.24 14.51
N LYS A 171 20.70 -4.40 15.84
CA LYS A 171 21.55 -5.37 16.54
C LYS A 171 21.23 -6.81 16.14
N LEU A 172 19.95 -7.17 16.08
CA LEU A 172 19.50 -8.48 15.57
C LEU A 172 19.91 -8.71 14.11
N ILE A 173 19.73 -7.73 13.22
CA ILE A 173 20.14 -7.81 11.81
C ILE A 173 21.66 -8.04 11.71
N ALA A 174 22.46 -7.24 12.41
CA ALA A 174 23.91 -7.33 12.37
C ALA A 174 24.43 -8.68 12.91
N PHE A 175 23.82 -9.21 13.97
CA PHE A 175 24.19 -10.50 14.56
C PHE A 175 23.69 -11.70 13.75
N SER A 176 22.43 -11.71 13.32
CA SER A 176 21.86 -12.82 12.53
C SER A 176 22.61 -13.06 11.22
N ALA A 177 23.15 -12.00 10.61
CA ALA A 177 24.01 -12.09 9.43
C ALA A 177 25.31 -12.90 9.63
N THR A 178 25.79 -13.12 10.86
CA THR A 178 26.98 -13.94 11.14
C THR A 178 26.65 -15.42 11.37
N LEU A 179 25.38 -15.78 11.56
CA LEU A 179 24.90 -17.10 11.97
C LEU A 179 23.91 -17.70 10.96
N LYS A 180 24.24 -17.59 9.67
CA LYS A 180 23.39 -18.02 8.56
C LYS A 180 23.11 -19.54 8.61
N GLY A 181 21.85 -19.91 8.39
CA GLY A 181 21.39 -21.30 8.34
C GLY A 181 21.13 -21.97 9.69
N THR A 182 21.25 -21.24 10.80
CA THR A 182 21.03 -21.75 12.17
C THR A 182 19.55 -21.72 12.59
N THR A 183 19.22 -22.33 13.73
CA THR A 183 17.92 -22.18 14.39
C THR A 183 17.89 -20.91 15.24
N GLY A 184 16.95 -20.01 14.96
CA GLY A 184 16.58 -18.92 15.86
C GLY A 184 15.37 -19.29 16.71
N CYS A 185 15.21 -18.74 17.91
CA CYS A 185 14.00 -18.92 18.71
C CYS A 185 13.49 -17.63 19.36
N VAL A 186 12.18 -17.62 19.63
CA VAL A 186 11.46 -16.55 20.33
C VAL A 186 10.81 -17.14 21.58
N VAL A 187 10.95 -16.47 22.73
CA VAL A 187 10.37 -16.91 24.00
C VAL A 187 9.22 -15.98 24.41
N GLY A 188 8.03 -16.57 24.52
CA GLY A 188 6.76 -15.89 24.74
C GLY A 188 5.93 -15.79 23.46
N GLY A 189 4.78 -16.46 23.42
CA GLY A 189 3.78 -16.45 22.34
C GLY A 189 2.68 -15.41 22.57
N GLY A 190 3.05 -14.21 23.07
CA GLY A 190 2.16 -13.05 23.13
C GLY A 190 2.08 -12.30 21.79
N LEU A 191 1.41 -11.15 21.78
CA LEU A 191 1.25 -10.28 20.59
C LEU A 191 2.62 -9.95 19.96
N LEU A 192 3.50 -9.33 20.75
CA LEU A 192 4.89 -9.01 20.39
C LEU A 192 5.72 -10.24 20.06
N GLY A 193 5.36 -11.42 20.59
CA GLY A 193 6.09 -12.67 20.37
C GLY A 193 5.83 -13.27 18.98
N LEU A 194 4.58 -13.22 18.51
CA LEU A 194 4.24 -13.62 17.15
C LEU A 194 4.75 -12.60 16.12
N GLU A 195 4.82 -11.31 16.47
CA GLU A 195 5.46 -10.27 15.67
C GLU A 195 6.98 -10.45 15.61
N ALA A 196 7.64 -10.71 16.74
CA ALA A 196 9.07 -10.99 16.81
C ALA A 196 9.45 -12.29 16.06
N ALA A 197 8.61 -13.32 16.13
CA ALA A 197 8.78 -14.55 15.35
C ALA A 197 8.69 -14.26 13.85
N LYS A 198 7.72 -13.45 13.42
CA LYS A 198 7.64 -12.98 12.03
C LYS A 198 8.86 -12.15 11.64
N ALA A 199 9.30 -11.22 12.47
CA ALA A 199 10.52 -10.44 12.25
C ALA A 199 11.77 -11.32 12.06
N MET A 200 11.92 -12.39 12.85
CA MET A 200 13.01 -13.36 12.67
C MET A 200 12.86 -14.22 11.40
N MET A 201 11.64 -14.56 10.99
CA MET A 201 11.39 -15.24 9.71
C MET A 201 11.71 -14.32 8.51
N ASP A 202 11.33 -13.04 8.59
CA ASP A 202 11.56 -11.99 7.56
C ASP A 202 13.01 -11.46 7.55
N LEU A 203 13.94 -12.12 8.25
CA LEU A 203 15.38 -11.99 8.01
C LEU A 203 15.89 -12.99 6.96
N GLU A 204 15.22 -14.14 6.79
CA GLU A 204 15.65 -15.28 5.95
C GLU A 204 17.04 -15.89 6.29
N GLU A 205 17.78 -15.32 7.25
CA GLU A 205 19.08 -15.82 7.70
C GLU A 205 18.99 -17.13 8.49
N PHE A 206 17.93 -17.32 9.29
CA PHE A 206 17.69 -18.55 10.04
C PHE A 206 17.13 -19.65 9.12
N SER A 207 17.49 -20.91 9.35
CA SER A 207 16.90 -22.06 8.62
C SER A 207 15.54 -22.47 9.19
N LYS A 208 15.35 -22.30 10.49
CA LYS A 208 14.08 -22.50 11.22
C LYS A 208 13.96 -21.42 12.30
N VAL A 209 12.72 -20.97 12.55
CA VAL A 209 12.37 -20.13 13.71
C VAL A 209 11.42 -20.94 14.59
N LYS A 210 11.73 -21.01 15.89
CA LYS A 210 10.93 -21.72 16.90
C LYS A 210 10.32 -20.74 17.91
N LEU A 211 9.02 -20.80 18.14
CA LEU A 211 8.32 -20.07 19.19
C LEU A 211 8.15 -20.97 20.43
N ILE A 212 8.71 -20.56 21.56
CA ILE A 212 8.58 -21.22 22.86
C ILE A 212 7.51 -20.48 23.67
N GLU A 213 6.42 -21.17 24.03
CA GLU A 213 5.34 -20.63 24.87
C GLU A 213 5.08 -21.57 26.06
N ARG A 214 4.99 -20.99 27.26
CA ARG A 214 4.81 -21.70 28.54
C ARG A 214 3.39 -22.14 28.81
N ASN A 215 2.42 -21.60 28.07
CA ASN A 215 1.01 -21.95 28.12
C ASN A 215 0.68 -23.05 27.10
N ARG A 216 -0.54 -23.59 27.19
CA ARG A 216 -1.08 -24.61 26.27
C ARG A 216 -1.55 -24.04 24.91
N TRP A 217 -1.48 -22.72 24.71
CA TRP A 217 -1.76 -22.03 23.45
C TRP A 217 -1.11 -20.62 23.44
N VAL A 218 -0.94 -20.05 22.25
CA VAL A 218 -0.47 -18.66 22.06
C VAL A 218 -1.60 -17.65 22.31
N LEU A 219 -1.26 -16.40 22.63
CA LEU A 219 -2.23 -15.32 22.91
C LEU A 219 -3.18 -15.59 24.08
N SER A 220 -2.75 -16.35 25.09
CA SER A 220 -3.54 -16.74 26.27
C SER A 220 -4.07 -15.60 27.15
N ARG A 221 -3.66 -14.35 26.89
CA ARG A 221 -4.22 -13.13 27.52
C ARG A 221 -5.38 -12.51 26.73
N GLN A 222 -5.63 -12.95 25.51
CA GLN A 222 -6.69 -12.45 24.61
C GLN A 222 -7.65 -13.55 24.16
N LEU A 223 -7.17 -14.80 24.04
CA LEU A 223 -7.88 -15.93 23.48
C LEU A 223 -8.01 -17.09 24.48
N ASP A 224 -9.11 -17.85 24.36
CA ASP A 224 -9.26 -19.14 25.02
C ASP A 224 -8.52 -20.27 24.26
N GLY A 225 -8.65 -21.50 24.75
CA GLY A 225 -7.94 -22.66 24.21
C GLY A 225 -8.35 -23.09 22.81
N ASP A 226 -9.61 -22.87 22.40
CA ASP A 226 -10.06 -23.21 21.04
C ASP A 226 -9.58 -22.17 20.04
N ALA A 227 -9.77 -20.89 20.35
CA ALA A 227 -9.30 -19.79 19.51
C ALA A 227 -7.76 -19.79 19.41
N GLY A 228 -7.07 -19.94 20.54
CA GLY A 228 -5.61 -20.02 20.58
C GLY A 228 -5.05 -21.27 19.90
N GLY A 229 -5.73 -22.41 20.00
CA GLY A 229 -5.37 -23.65 19.29
C GLY A 229 -5.45 -23.49 17.77
N MET A 230 -6.51 -22.84 17.27
CA MET A 230 -6.63 -22.51 15.84
C MET A 230 -5.51 -21.56 15.37
N VAL A 231 -5.11 -20.58 16.19
CA VAL A 231 -3.96 -19.72 15.86
C VAL A 231 -2.66 -20.53 15.79
N VAL A 232 -2.42 -21.48 16.71
CA VAL A 232 -1.24 -22.36 16.66
C VAL A 232 -1.19 -23.18 15.36
N GLU A 233 -2.31 -23.75 14.94
CA GLU A 233 -2.41 -24.49 13.68
C GLU A 233 -2.10 -23.60 12.47
N LEU A 234 -2.71 -22.42 12.42
CA LEU A 234 -2.49 -21.47 11.33
C LEU A 234 -1.05 -20.96 11.23
N VAL A 235 -0.37 -20.64 12.35
CA VAL A 235 1.02 -20.17 12.30
C VAL A 235 2.01 -21.30 11.97
N ARG A 236 1.70 -22.55 12.35
CA ARG A 236 2.47 -23.73 11.91
C ARG A 236 2.36 -23.96 10.41
N ASN A 237 1.15 -23.82 9.85
CA ASN A 237 0.93 -23.87 8.40
C ASN A 237 1.65 -22.74 7.63
N LEU A 238 2.01 -21.65 8.31
CA LEU A 238 2.82 -20.54 7.79
C LEU A 238 4.34 -20.71 8.02
N GLY A 239 4.78 -21.86 8.55
CA GLY A 239 6.19 -22.23 8.70
C GLY A 239 6.83 -21.88 10.04
N LEU A 240 6.06 -21.40 11.03
CA LEU A 240 6.56 -21.18 12.39
C LEU A 240 6.44 -22.46 13.22
N ASP A 241 7.56 -23.01 13.68
CA ASP A 241 7.53 -24.11 14.65
C ASP A 241 7.13 -23.56 16.04
N VAL A 242 6.25 -24.26 16.76
CA VAL A 242 5.65 -23.78 18.03
C VAL A 242 5.72 -24.86 19.09
N MET A 243 6.54 -24.61 20.11
CA MET A 243 6.75 -25.46 21.28
C MET A 243 5.92 -24.91 22.46
N LEU A 244 4.78 -25.57 22.72
CA LEU A 244 3.82 -25.20 23.77
C LEU A 244 4.14 -25.88 25.09
N SER A 245 3.67 -25.29 26.19
CA SER A 245 3.94 -25.73 27.58
C SER A 245 5.43 -25.80 27.96
N LYS A 246 6.33 -25.17 27.19
CA LYS A 246 7.79 -25.19 27.41
C LYS A 246 8.29 -23.89 28.06
N ARG A 247 9.32 -24.02 28.91
CA ARG A 247 9.91 -22.90 29.66
C ARG A 247 11.43 -23.05 29.69
N VAL A 248 12.17 -21.99 29.37
CA VAL A 248 13.63 -21.99 29.37
C VAL A 248 14.15 -21.90 30.80
N GLY A 249 14.75 -22.97 31.30
CA GLY A 249 15.38 -23.01 32.62
C GLY A 249 16.81 -22.47 32.61
N LYS A 250 17.56 -22.71 31.52
CA LYS A 250 18.95 -22.26 31.32
C LYS A 250 19.21 -21.98 29.84
N ILE A 251 20.04 -20.97 29.56
CA ILE A 251 20.65 -20.76 28.24
C ILE A 251 22.04 -21.41 28.24
N VAL A 252 22.37 -22.13 27.17
CA VAL A 252 23.67 -22.77 26.96
C VAL A 252 24.49 -21.86 26.06
N ALA A 253 25.61 -21.35 26.56
CA ALA A 253 26.57 -20.57 25.80
C ALA A 253 27.83 -21.40 25.45
N ASN A 254 28.56 -20.98 24.43
CA ASN A 254 29.90 -21.48 24.10
C ASN A 254 31.00 -20.73 24.88
N GLU A 255 32.27 -21.04 24.60
CA GLU A 255 33.45 -20.44 25.23
C GLU A 255 33.55 -18.90 24.99
N ASP A 256 33.02 -18.39 23.87
CA ASP A 256 32.95 -16.95 23.59
C ASP A 256 31.82 -16.22 24.35
N ASN A 257 31.06 -16.93 25.20
CA ASN A 257 29.77 -16.50 25.75
C ASN A 257 28.73 -16.13 24.67
N ALA A 258 28.65 -16.92 23.59
CA ALA A 258 27.60 -16.82 22.57
C ALA A 258 26.62 -18.00 22.66
N VAL A 259 25.35 -17.76 22.35
CA VAL A 259 24.29 -18.78 22.50
C VAL A 259 24.55 -19.99 21.59
N LYS A 260 24.48 -21.20 22.17
CA LYS A 260 24.47 -22.50 21.49
C LYS A 260 23.13 -23.23 21.61
N GLY A 261 22.38 -23.00 22.68
CA GLY A 261 21.06 -23.62 22.88
C GLY A 261 20.36 -23.21 24.18
N VAL A 262 19.31 -23.94 24.53
CA VAL A 262 18.58 -23.83 25.80
C VAL A 262 18.32 -25.19 26.42
N VAL A 263 18.25 -25.23 27.74
CA VAL A 263 17.70 -26.33 28.54
C VAL A 263 16.37 -25.87 29.11
N PHE A 264 15.32 -26.67 28.92
CA PHE A 264 13.99 -26.38 29.46
C PHE A 264 13.86 -26.77 30.95
N GLU A 265 12.87 -26.23 31.65
CA GLU A 265 12.57 -26.57 33.06
C GLU A 265 12.26 -28.07 33.27
N ASP A 266 11.90 -28.81 32.21
CA ASP A 266 11.66 -30.26 32.20
C ASP A 266 12.88 -31.10 31.76
N GLY A 267 14.04 -30.48 31.55
CA GLY A 267 15.31 -31.16 31.23
C GLY A 267 15.52 -31.51 29.76
N GLU A 268 14.58 -31.22 28.87
CA GLU A 268 14.80 -31.32 27.41
C GLU A 268 15.74 -30.19 26.94
N GLU A 269 16.65 -30.49 26.01
CA GLU A 269 17.57 -29.52 25.40
C GLU A 269 17.21 -29.19 23.95
N MET A 270 17.51 -27.96 23.51
CA MET A 270 17.24 -27.49 22.15
C MET A 270 18.38 -26.60 21.65
N GLU A 271 19.00 -26.96 20.52
CA GLU A 271 19.98 -26.10 19.85
C GLU A 271 19.32 -24.89 19.17
N CYS A 272 19.90 -23.72 19.42
CA CYS A 272 19.58 -22.45 18.76
C CYS A 272 20.72 -21.46 19.00
N SER A 273 21.05 -20.61 18.03
CA SER A 273 22.16 -19.65 18.15
C SER A 273 21.71 -18.19 18.32
N CYS A 274 20.40 -17.96 18.44
CA CYS A 274 19.81 -16.65 18.65
C CYS A 274 18.49 -16.80 19.41
N ILE A 275 18.29 -16.01 20.47
CA ILE A 275 17.12 -16.04 21.34
C ILE A 275 16.52 -14.64 21.43
N MET A 276 15.22 -14.52 21.18
CA MET A 276 14.47 -13.28 21.25
C MET A 276 13.45 -13.34 22.39
N PHE A 277 13.59 -12.52 23.42
CA PHE A 277 12.64 -12.49 24.54
C PHE A 277 11.49 -11.51 24.29
N ALA A 278 10.27 -12.06 24.29
CA ALA A 278 9.00 -11.35 24.17
C ALA A 278 8.05 -11.69 25.34
N ILE A 279 8.61 -11.99 26.51
CA ILE A 279 7.87 -12.49 27.70
C ILE A 279 7.06 -11.42 28.45
N GLY A 280 7.22 -10.15 28.09
CA GLY A 280 6.47 -9.02 28.64
C GLY A 280 7.21 -7.70 28.55
N ILE A 281 6.62 -6.67 29.16
CA ILE A 281 7.21 -5.34 29.34
C ILE A 281 7.21 -4.95 30.82
N LYS A 282 8.07 -4.02 31.22
CA LYS A 282 8.08 -3.40 32.56
C LYS A 282 8.04 -1.88 32.42
N ALA A 283 7.11 -1.22 33.09
CA ALA A 283 7.02 0.24 33.14
C ALA A 283 8.33 0.89 33.61
N ARG A 284 8.74 1.97 32.94
CA ARG A 284 9.94 2.75 33.24
C ARG A 284 9.65 3.82 34.30
N ASP A 285 9.73 3.40 35.55
CA ASP A 285 9.50 4.22 36.75
C ASP A 285 10.79 4.64 37.48
N GLU A 286 11.96 4.24 36.99
CA GLU A 286 13.26 4.42 37.65
C GLU A 286 13.58 5.90 37.95
N LEU A 287 13.32 6.78 36.97
CA LEU A 287 13.54 8.22 37.10
C LEU A 287 12.58 8.86 38.13
N ALA A 288 11.34 8.38 38.18
CA ALA A 288 10.32 8.84 39.12
C ALA A 288 10.59 8.37 40.56
N ARG A 289 11.02 7.11 40.74
CA ARG A 289 11.45 6.59 42.06
C ARG A 289 12.66 7.34 42.59
N LYS A 290 13.65 7.64 41.74
CA LYS A 290 14.82 8.45 42.10
C LYS A 290 14.42 9.87 42.53
N ALA A 291 13.44 10.46 41.86
CA ALA A 291 12.87 11.77 42.19
C ALA A 291 11.94 11.78 43.43
N GLY A 292 11.76 10.63 44.11
CA GLY A 292 10.89 10.52 45.29
C GLY A 292 9.38 10.45 44.99
N LEU A 293 8.98 10.23 43.72
CA LEU A 293 7.58 10.14 43.33
C LEU A 293 6.98 8.77 43.66
N ARG A 294 5.70 8.75 44.05
CA ARG A 294 4.96 7.51 44.33
C ARG A 294 4.86 6.65 43.08
N CYS A 295 5.33 5.41 43.18
CA CYS A 295 5.28 4.40 42.13
C CYS A 295 4.71 3.09 42.70
N ALA A 296 3.99 2.32 41.88
CA ALA A 296 3.38 1.07 42.32
C ALA A 296 4.40 -0.07 42.42
N ASP A 297 4.40 -0.83 43.51
CA ASP A 297 5.36 -1.93 43.69
C ASP A 297 5.00 -3.18 42.88
N ARG A 298 3.70 -3.50 42.79
CA ARG A 298 3.19 -4.67 42.07
C ARG A 298 2.79 -4.31 40.65
N GLY A 299 3.68 -4.59 39.69
CA GLY A 299 3.50 -4.29 38.27
C GLY A 299 4.37 -3.12 37.77
N GLY A 300 4.89 -2.30 38.70
CA GLY A 300 5.64 -1.10 38.37
C GLY A 300 4.75 0.03 37.85
N GLY A 301 5.39 1.17 37.57
CA GLY A 301 4.75 2.35 37.00
C GLY A 301 4.54 3.46 38.03
N ILE A 302 4.54 4.68 37.53
CA ILE A 302 4.37 5.93 38.27
C ILE A 302 2.90 6.04 38.66
N THR A 303 2.60 6.15 39.95
CA THR A 303 1.21 6.21 40.43
C THR A 303 0.57 7.52 39.97
N ILE A 304 -0.59 7.42 39.33
CA ILE A 304 -1.36 8.57 38.84
C ILE A 304 -2.82 8.55 39.31
N ASP A 305 -3.34 9.73 39.58
CA ASP A 305 -4.75 9.98 39.87
C ASP A 305 -5.58 10.12 38.57
N ASP A 306 -6.90 10.30 38.69
CA ASP A 306 -7.84 10.41 37.55
C ASP A 306 -7.58 11.59 36.59
N ASP A 307 -6.86 12.62 37.04
CA ASP A 307 -6.42 13.74 36.21
C ASP A 307 -4.99 13.58 35.64
N LEU A 308 -4.39 12.38 35.84
CA LEU A 308 -3.06 11.94 35.37
C LEU A 308 -1.86 12.58 36.09
N ARG A 309 -2.13 13.25 37.20
CA ARG A 309 -1.15 13.85 38.10
C ARG A 309 -0.45 12.79 38.95
N THR A 310 0.83 12.99 39.26
CA THR A 310 1.60 12.16 40.19
C THR A 310 1.53 12.70 41.63
N SER A 311 2.35 12.19 42.54
CA SER A 311 2.47 12.73 43.89
C SER A 311 3.06 14.15 43.97
N ASP A 312 3.63 14.71 42.90
CA ASP A 312 3.96 16.13 42.80
C ASP A 312 2.93 16.86 41.90
N PRO A 313 2.36 18.00 42.33
CA PRO A 313 1.29 18.69 41.60
C PRO A 313 1.73 19.33 40.26
N ASN A 314 3.03 19.36 39.96
CA ASN A 314 3.59 19.87 38.72
C ASN A 314 4.05 18.74 37.76
N ILE A 315 3.98 17.48 38.19
CA ILE A 315 4.49 16.31 37.46
C ILE A 315 3.35 15.34 37.15
N TYR A 316 3.21 14.98 35.88
CA TYR A 316 2.18 14.09 35.32
C TYR A 316 2.84 12.88 34.67
N ALA A 317 2.12 11.76 34.50
CA ALA A 317 2.63 10.60 33.76
C ALA A 317 1.59 10.02 32.80
N ILE A 318 2.02 9.61 31.59
CA ILE A 318 1.14 9.12 30.52
C ILE A 318 1.80 7.97 29.72
N GLY A 319 0.98 7.04 29.23
CA GLY A 319 1.44 5.86 28.50
C GLY A 319 1.84 4.70 29.42
N GLU A 320 2.62 3.75 28.92
CA GLU A 320 2.94 2.50 29.61
C GLU A 320 3.70 2.67 30.95
N CYS A 321 4.31 3.84 31.20
CA CYS A 321 4.95 4.18 32.47
C CYS A 321 3.95 4.58 33.57
N ALA A 322 2.71 4.93 33.21
CA ALA A 322 1.70 5.43 34.14
C ALA A 322 0.84 4.28 34.70
N SER A 323 0.71 4.26 36.03
CA SER A 323 -0.03 3.26 36.81
C SER A 323 -1.29 3.88 37.43
N TRP A 324 -2.43 3.72 36.76
CA TRP A 324 -3.76 4.14 37.23
C TRP A 324 -4.49 2.95 37.87
N GLU A 325 -5.14 3.13 39.02
CA GLU A 325 -5.71 2.04 39.85
C GLU A 325 -4.72 0.89 40.17
N ASN A 326 -3.41 1.16 40.22
CA ASN A 326 -2.32 0.16 40.27
C ASN A 326 -2.25 -0.78 39.04
N GLN A 327 -2.62 -0.28 37.86
CA GLN A 327 -2.54 -1.00 36.58
C GLN A 327 -1.83 -0.16 35.52
N THR A 328 -0.89 -0.79 34.81
CA THR A 328 -0.20 -0.24 33.65
C THR A 328 -0.75 -0.87 32.37
N PHE A 329 -0.92 -0.07 31.32
CA PHE A 329 -1.58 -0.49 30.09
C PHE A 329 -0.58 -0.64 28.93
N GLY A 330 -0.19 -1.88 28.63
CA GLY A 330 0.68 -2.24 27.49
C GLY A 330 -0.03 -2.18 26.13
N LEU A 331 -0.76 -1.09 25.86
CA LEU A 331 -1.53 -0.85 24.64
C LEU A 331 -1.45 0.65 24.29
N ILE A 332 -1.47 0.97 22.99
CA ILE A 332 -1.42 2.35 22.52
C ILE A 332 -2.68 3.16 22.86
N ALA A 333 -3.87 2.60 22.65
CA ALA A 333 -5.13 3.35 22.76
C ALA A 333 -5.36 3.99 24.16
N PRO A 334 -5.14 3.27 25.29
CA PRO A 334 -5.17 3.89 26.62
C PRO A 334 -4.18 5.05 26.78
N GLY A 335 -2.98 4.94 26.22
CA GLY A 335 -1.98 6.02 26.25
C GLY A 335 -2.39 7.24 25.43
N ILE A 336 -3.05 7.06 24.29
CA ILE A 336 -3.62 8.17 23.51
C ILE A 336 -4.78 8.83 24.27
N GLU A 337 -5.64 8.06 24.94
CA GLU A 337 -6.70 8.60 25.80
C GLU A 337 -6.12 9.39 26.98
N GLN A 338 -5.02 8.94 27.58
CA GLN A 338 -4.30 9.71 28.61
C GLN A 338 -3.72 11.01 28.04
N ALA A 339 -3.14 10.99 26.84
CA ALA A 339 -2.69 12.20 26.15
C ALA A 339 -3.86 13.17 25.84
N ASP A 340 -5.04 12.67 25.49
CA ASP A 340 -6.27 13.47 25.30
C ASP A 340 -6.78 14.11 26.60
N VAL A 341 -6.76 13.37 27.72
CA VAL A 341 -7.20 13.89 29.03
C VAL A 341 -6.23 14.96 29.52
N LEU A 342 -4.92 14.71 29.49
CA LEU A 342 -3.93 15.66 30.00
C LEU A 342 -3.84 16.95 29.15
N SER A 343 -3.78 16.84 27.82
CA SER A 343 -3.71 18.04 26.96
C SER A 343 -4.97 18.90 27.03
N PHE A 344 -6.14 18.28 27.18
CA PHE A 344 -7.39 19.00 27.46
C PHE A 344 -7.37 19.64 28.85
N ASN A 345 -6.92 18.94 29.89
CA ASN A 345 -6.93 19.48 31.25
C ASN A 345 -5.98 20.67 31.42
N LEU A 346 -4.81 20.65 30.78
CA LEU A 346 -3.88 21.78 30.83
C LEU A 346 -4.42 23.02 30.10
N THR A 347 -5.11 22.86 28.96
CA THR A 347 -5.50 23.98 28.08
C THR A 347 -6.95 24.45 28.28
N GLN A 348 -7.91 23.54 28.47
CA GLN A 348 -9.35 23.84 28.41
C GLN A 348 -10.05 23.89 29.78
N ALA A 349 -9.46 23.33 30.84
CA ALA A 349 -10.09 23.25 32.17
C ALA A 349 -10.40 24.61 32.85
N LYS A 350 -9.93 25.73 32.29
CA LYS A 350 -10.29 27.09 32.71
C LYS A 350 -11.71 27.50 32.29
N VAL A 351 -12.29 26.84 31.30
CA VAL A 351 -13.56 27.20 30.64
C VAL A 351 -14.53 26.02 30.63
N HIS A 352 -14.02 24.79 30.68
CA HIS A 352 -14.80 23.56 30.70
C HIS A 352 -14.48 22.74 31.94
N SER A 353 -15.38 21.86 32.37
CA SER A 353 -15.10 20.90 33.43
C SER A 353 -13.89 20.02 33.07
N PRO A 354 -12.96 19.74 34.00
CA PRO A 354 -11.86 18.81 33.78
C PRO A 354 -12.35 17.44 33.31
N ARG A 355 -11.59 16.79 32.43
CA ARG A 355 -11.78 15.39 32.06
C ARG A 355 -11.09 14.50 33.09
N THR A 356 -11.73 13.39 33.43
CA THR A 356 -11.08 12.27 34.11
C THR A 356 -10.74 11.17 33.12
N PHE A 357 -9.57 10.56 33.29
CA PHE A 357 -9.27 9.27 32.69
C PHE A 357 -10.18 8.20 33.30
N LYS A 358 -10.50 7.17 32.51
CA LYS A 358 -11.45 6.13 32.89
C LYS A 358 -10.85 4.78 32.55
N ARG A 359 -11.45 3.71 33.09
CA ARG A 359 -11.08 2.33 32.78
C ARG A 359 -11.14 2.12 31.25
N PRO A 360 -9.99 1.94 30.58
CA PRO A 360 -9.92 2.05 29.13
C PRO A 360 -10.42 0.78 28.45
N ASP A 361 -10.80 0.90 27.18
CA ASP A 361 -11.12 -0.27 26.36
C ASP A 361 -9.85 -1.07 26.03
N LEU A 362 -9.87 -2.37 26.33
CA LEU A 362 -8.78 -3.31 26.06
C LEU A 362 -9.04 -4.13 24.77
N SER A 363 -10.12 -3.82 24.05
CA SER A 363 -10.45 -4.42 22.77
C SER A 363 -9.30 -4.27 21.77
N THR A 364 -8.86 -5.39 21.23
CA THR A 364 -7.64 -5.52 20.41
C THR A 364 -7.98 -6.26 19.12
N LYS A 365 -7.59 -5.70 17.97
CA LYS A 365 -7.66 -6.36 16.64
C LYS A 365 -6.31 -6.23 15.94
N LEU A 366 -5.78 -7.36 15.48
CA LEU A 366 -4.42 -7.49 14.92
C LEU A 366 -4.39 -8.44 13.71
N LYS A 367 -3.29 -8.37 12.96
CA LYS A 367 -2.99 -9.30 11.86
C LYS A 367 -1.61 -9.92 12.06
N LEU A 368 -1.59 -11.11 12.63
CA LEU A 368 -0.37 -11.79 13.10
C LEU A 368 0.00 -12.89 12.09
N LEU A 369 1.19 -12.80 11.49
CA LEU A 369 1.68 -13.70 10.43
C LEU A 369 0.82 -13.78 9.14
N GLY A 370 -0.32 -13.08 9.09
CA GLY A 370 -1.32 -13.16 8.02
C GLY A 370 -2.72 -13.53 8.54
N VAL A 371 -2.79 -14.15 9.73
CA VAL A 371 -4.02 -14.49 10.46
C VAL A 371 -4.63 -13.23 11.06
N GLU A 372 -5.92 -13.00 10.86
CA GLU A 372 -6.64 -11.95 11.58
C GLU A 372 -7.16 -12.48 12.92
N VAL A 373 -6.91 -11.72 13.99
CA VAL A 373 -7.27 -12.06 15.36
C VAL A 373 -7.87 -10.83 16.03
N ALA A 374 -8.99 -11.00 16.73
CA ALA A 374 -9.58 -9.94 17.54
C ALA A 374 -10.19 -10.47 18.85
N SER A 375 -10.16 -9.64 19.89
CA SER A 375 -10.81 -9.84 21.18
C SER A 375 -11.42 -8.51 21.63
N PHE A 376 -12.69 -8.48 22.01
CA PHE A 376 -13.42 -7.25 22.33
C PHE A 376 -14.28 -7.34 23.59
N GLY A 377 -14.51 -6.21 24.25
CA GLY A 377 -15.33 -6.14 25.47
C GLY A 377 -14.75 -6.97 26.61
N ASP A 378 -15.61 -7.58 27.42
CA ASP A 378 -15.21 -8.52 28.47
C ASP A 378 -15.11 -9.95 27.93
N PHE A 379 -14.14 -10.18 27.04
CA PHE A 379 -13.93 -11.43 26.28
C PHE A 379 -13.59 -12.68 27.12
N PHE A 380 -13.52 -12.56 28.45
CA PHE A 380 -13.41 -13.68 29.40
C PHE A 380 -14.47 -13.64 30.51
N ALA A 381 -15.61 -12.97 30.29
CA ALA A 381 -16.72 -12.92 31.26
C ALA A 381 -17.30 -14.31 31.62
N ASP A 382 -17.03 -15.34 30.81
CA ASP A 382 -17.37 -16.75 31.06
C ASP A 382 -16.39 -17.48 31.99
N ARG A 383 -15.16 -16.96 32.13
CA ARG A 383 -14.11 -17.49 33.02
C ARG A 383 -13.97 -16.68 34.30
N ASP A 384 -13.91 -15.35 34.18
CA ASP A 384 -13.62 -14.42 35.28
C ASP A 384 -14.91 -13.84 35.92
N GLY A 385 -16.06 -14.06 35.24
CA GLY A 385 -17.33 -13.40 35.51
C GLY A 385 -17.37 -11.97 34.93
N PRO A 386 -18.56 -11.46 34.54
CA PRO A 386 -18.68 -10.14 33.94
C PRO A 386 -18.27 -9.04 34.92
N LYS A 387 -17.39 -8.13 34.47
CA LYS A 387 -16.87 -6.98 35.23
C LYS A 387 -17.90 -5.85 35.37
N ASP A 388 -18.79 -5.73 34.39
CA ASP A 388 -19.85 -4.71 34.33
C ASP A 388 -21.09 -5.29 33.62
N LEU A 389 -22.28 -4.79 33.94
CA LEU A 389 -23.58 -5.23 33.42
C LEU A 389 -24.52 -4.04 33.17
N PRO A 390 -25.58 -4.20 32.34
CA PRO A 390 -26.62 -3.18 32.20
C PRO A 390 -27.40 -2.95 33.51
N THR A 391 -27.47 -1.69 33.96
CA THR A 391 -27.94 -1.29 35.30
C THR A 391 -29.39 -1.64 35.64
N ARG A 392 -30.17 -2.13 34.67
CA ARG A 392 -31.61 -2.39 34.79
C ARG A 392 -31.97 -3.87 35.04
N HIS A 393 -30.99 -4.78 35.10
CA HIS A 393 -31.22 -6.24 35.22
C HIS A 393 -30.45 -6.87 36.40
N VAL A 394 -30.70 -6.39 37.63
CA VAL A 394 -30.30 -7.08 38.86
C VAL A 394 -31.47 -7.10 39.86
N LYS A 395 -32.27 -8.18 39.87
CA LYS A 395 -33.08 -8.48 41.06
C LYS A 395 -32.13 -8.88 42.19
N ARG A 396 -32.42 -8.42 43.41
CA ARG A 396 -31.51 -8.54 44.57
C ARG A 396 -31.12 -10.00 44.94
N ALA A 397 -31.91 -10.99 44.48
CA ALA A 397 -31.67 -12.42 44.69
C ALA A 397 -30.69 -13.07 43.69
N GLU A 398 -30.52 -12.53 42.47
CA GLU A 398 -29.74 -13.18 41.40
C GLU A 398 -28.23 -12.87 41.48
N ARG A 399 -27.79 -12.06 42.46
CA ARG A 399 -26.38 -11.72 42.71
C ARG A 399 -25.46 -12.92 42.99
N ALA A 400 -26.00 -14.10 43.23
CA ALA A 400 -25.24 -15.31 43.52
C ALA A 400 -24.63 -16.00 42.28
N GLN A 401 -25.09 -15.71 41.07
CA GLN A 401 -24.56 -16.33 39.84
C GLN A 401 -24.03 -15.28 38.87
N LYS A 402 -22.71 -15.17 38.78
CA LYS A 402 -21.96 -14.44 37.73
C LYS A 402 -22.02 -15.18 36.37
N ALA A 403 -23.18 -15.69 36.00
CA ALA A 403 -23.36 -16.49 34.79
C ALA A 403 -23.49 -15.60 33.54
N VAL A 404 -22.89 -16.05 32.44
CA VAL A 404 -23.07 -15.52 31.09
C VAL A 404 -23.30 -16.70 30.14
N LYS A 405 -23.84 -16.43 28.94
CA LYS A 405 -23.99 -17.44 27.89
C LYS A 405 -22.96 -17.20 26.80
N ALA A 406 -22.05 -18.13 26.62
CA ALA A 406 -21.19 -18.19 25.45
C ALA A 406 -21.96 -18.80 24.27
N LEU A 407 -21.76 -18.25 23.07
CA LEU A 407 -22.16 -18.86 21.81
C LEU A 407 -20.95 -18.90 20.89
N THR A 408 -20.72 -20.03 20.24
CA THR A 408 -19.51 -20.29 19.45
C THR A 408 -19.87 -20.77 18.05
N TYR A 409 -19.26 -20.17 17.04
CA TYR A 409 -19.25 -20.62 15.65
C TYR A 409 -17.81 -21.00 15.28
N ARG A 410 -17.62 -22.17 14.65
CA ARG A 410 -16.32 -22.70 14.27
C ARG A 410 -16.42 -23.38 12.91
N ASP A 411 -15.73 -22.82 11.92
CA ASP A 411 -15.54 -23.43 10.60
C ASP A 411 -14.05 -23.80 10.44
N PRO A 412 -13.70 -25.10 10.50
CA PRO A 412 -12.32 -25.54 10.33
C PRO A 412 -11.84 -25.49 8.87
N PHE A 413 -12.74 -25.39 7.88
CA PHE A 413 -12.38 -25.34 6.46
C PHE A 413 -12.05 -23.92 6.00
N ALA A 414 -12.81 -22.93 6.48
CA ALA A 414 -12.51 -21.51 6.30
C ALA A 414 -11.49 -20.96 7.32
N ALA A 415 -11.10 -21.76 8.32
CA ALA A 415 -10.31 -21.36 9.49
C ALA A 415 -10.89 -20.15 10.24
N VAL A 416 -12.21 -20.17 10.44
CA VAL A 416 -12.95 -19.12 11.16
C VAL A 416 -13.39 -19.63 12.52
N TYR A 417 -13.16 -18.82 13.56
CA TYR A 417 -13.73 -19.03 14.90
C TYR A 417 -14.33 -17.71 15.39
N LYS A 418 -15.57 -17.74 15.87
CA LYS A 418 -16.22 -16.61 16.55
C LYS A 418 -16.79 -17.13 17.85
N LYS A 419 -16.50 -16.50 18.98
CA LYS A 419 -17.12 -16.78 20.27
C LYS A 419 -17.58 -15.48 20.92
N TYR A 420 -18.89 -15.34 21.11
CA TYR A 420 -19.52 -14.14 21.67
C TYR A 420 -20.14 -14.48 23.03
N LEU A 421 -20.01 -13.56 23.99
CA LEU A 421 -20.48 -13.71 25.36
C LEU A 421 -21.66 -12.77 25.62
N PHE A 422 -22.76 -13.31 26.13
CA PHE A 422 -24.02 -12.61 26.31
C PHE A 422 -24.53 -12.69 27.76
N THR A 423 -25.43 -11.76 28.12
CA THR A 423 -26.25 -11.89 29.33
C THR A 423 -27.08 -13.18 29.31
N VAL A 424 -27.50 -13.68 30.48
CA VAL A 424 -28.24 -14.96 30.61
C VAL A 424 -29.56 -14.98 29.83
N ASP A 425 -30.17 -13.83 29.61
CA ASP A 425 -31.38 -13.64 28.79
C ASP A 425 -31.10 -13.45 27.28
N GLY A 426 -29.83 -13.43 26.87
CA GLY A 426 -29.42 -13.25 25.48
C GLY A 426 -29.63 -11.84 24.91
N LYS A 427 -29.98 -10.84 25.73
CA LYS A 427 -30.34 -9.49 25.24
C LYS A 427 -29.18 -8.54 25.02
N TYR A 428 -28.01 -8.77 25.65
CA TYR A 428 -26.86 -7.87 25.55
C TYR A 428 -25.58 -8.65 25.28
N LEU A 429 -24.77 -8.14 24.36
CA LEU A 429 -23.41 -8.59 24.10
C LEU A 429 -22.48 -7.98 25.15
N LEU A 430 -21.64 -8.79 25.77
CA LEU A 430 -20.69 -8.41 26.83
C LEU A 430 -19.24 -8.39 26.34
N GLY A 431 -18.93 -9.18 25.31
CA GLY A 431 -17.60 -9.30 24.72
C GLY A 431 -17.50 -10.51 23.80
N GLY A 432 -16.30 -10.78 23.30
CA GLY A 432 -16.05 -11.95 22.46
C GLY A 432 -14.68 -11.97 21.80
N MET A 433 -14.42 -13.02 21.03
CA MET A 433 -13.18 -13.22 20.28
C MET A 433 -13.44 -13.80 18.89
N MET A 434 -12.58 -13.45 17.92
CA MET A 434 -12.74 -13.74 16.50
C MET A 434 -11.39 -14.10 15.87
N ILE A 435 -11.34 -15.17 15.08
CA ILE A 435 -10.19 -15.66 14.30
C ILE A 435 -10.63 -15.81 12.85
N GLY A 436 -9.76 -15.45 11.90
CA GLY A 436 -9.98 -15.62 10.46
C GLY A 436 -10.89 -14.52 9.90
N ASP A 437 -12.19 -14.63 10.10
CA ASP A 437 -13.14 -13.55 9.80
C ASP A 437 -13.28 -12.63 11.01
N THR A 438 -12.78 -11.39 10.88
CA THR A 438 -12.84 -10.36 11.92
C THR A 438 -13.62 -9.12 11.49
N LYS A 439 -14.47 -9.21 10.44
CA LYS A 439 -15.22 -8.07 9.88
C LYS A 439 -16.11 -7.37 10.92
N ASP A 440 -16.92 -8.15 11.64
CA ASP A 440 -17.96 -7.65 12.55
C ASP A 440 -17.41 -6.83 13.74
N TYR A 441 -16.12 -6.96 14.05
CA TYR A 441 -15.46 -6.31 15.20
C TYR A 441 -15.83 -4.82 15.35
N VAL A 442 -15.89 -4.09 14.24
CA VAL A 442 -16.19 -2.64 14.25
C VAL A 442 -17.65 -2.33 14.62
N LYS A 443 -18.58 -3.26 14.35
CA LYS A 443 -20.00 -3.17 14.77
C LYS A 443 -20.16 -3.63 16.22
N LEU A 444 -19.41 -4.65 16.65
CA LEU A 444 -19.56 -5.28 17.96
C LEU A 444 -18.93 -4.49 19.11
N VAL A 445 -17.78 -3.82 18.91
CA VAL A 445 -17.14 -2.98 19.95
C VAL A 445 -18.07 -1.86 20.45
N PRO A 446 -18.70 -1.02 19.60
CA PRO A 446 -19.68 -0.03 20.04
C PRO A 446 -20.91 -0.64 20.71
N MET A 447 -21.40 -1.79 20.23
CA MET A 447 -22.56 -2.46 20.83
C MET A 447 -22.30 -2.89 22.28
N VAL A 448 -21.09 -3.38 22.60
CA VAL A 448 -20.69 -3.65 23.98
C VAL A 448 -20.50 -2.34 24.76
N LYS A 449 -19.69 -1.41 24.24
CA LYS A 449 -19.31 -0.14 24.91
C LYS A 449 -20.53 0.68 25.32
N ASN A 450 -21.51 0.80 24.43
CA ASN A 450 -22.74 1.55 24.65
C ASN A 450 -23.88 0.69 25.24
N LYS A 451 -23.58 -0.58 25.63
CA LYS A 451 -24.52 -1.56 26.19
C LYS A 451 -25.83 -1.68 25.38
N LYS A 452 -25.73 -1.67 24.05
CA LYS A 452 -26.90 -1.70 23.14
C LYS A 452 -27.61 -3.06 23.28
N GLN A 453 -28.94 -3.03 23.45
CA GLN A 453 -29.75 -4.24 23.41
C GLN A 453 -29.76 -4.83 21.99
N LEU A 454 -29.69 -6.15 21.89
CA LEU A 454 -29.79 -6.85 20.61
C LEU A 454 -31.21 -6.76 20.02
N GLU A 455 -31.27 -6.44 18.73
CA GLU A 455 -32.49 -6.43 17.92
C GLU A 455 -32.77 -7.80 17.29
N VAL A 456 -31.76 -8.69 17.25
CA VAL A 456 -31.82 -10.05 16.71
C VAL A 456 -31.36 -11.08 17.74
N PRO A 457 -31.80 -12.36 17.67
CA PRO A 457 -31.29 -13.42 18.53
C PRO A 457 -29.76 -13.60 18.39
N PRO A 458 -29.03 -13.98 19.46
CA PRO A 458 -27.58 -14.23 19.42
C PRO A 458 -27.11 -15.17 18.29
N SER A 459 -27.92 -16.16 17.91
CA SER A 459 -27.64 -17.07 16.78
C SER A 459 -27.60 -16.38 15.42
N GLN A 460 -28.46 -15.38 15.20
CA GLN A 460 -28.44 -14.56 13.98
C GLN A 460 -27.28 -13.55 14.00
N LEU A 461 -26.88 -13.08 15.19
CA LEU A 461 -25.74 -12.17 15.34
C LEU A 461 -24.39 -12.84 15.06
N ILE A 462 -24.19 -14.11 15.46
CA ILE A 462 -22.89 -14.79 15.33
C ILE A 462 -22.66 -15.42 13.94
N ILE A 463 -23.71 -15.93 13.31
CA ILE A 463 -23.64 -16.52 11.95
C ILE A 463 -23.60 -15.42 10.88
N GLY A 464 -24.18 -14.25 11.19
CA GLY A 464 -24.45 -13.20 10.21
C GLY A 464 -25.76 -13.49 9.48
N ALA A 465 -26.83 -12.81 9.86
CA ALA A 465 -28.09 -12.88 9.12
C ALA A 465 -27.88 -12.31 7.71
N SER A 466 -28.06 -13.15 6.68
CA SER A 466 -27.93 -12.77 5.27
C SER A 466 -29.09 -11.88 4.81
N LYS A 467 -29.07 -10.61 5.23
CA LYS A 467 -29.90 -9.53 4.67
C LYS A 467 -29.06 -8.69 3.73
N GLU A 468 -29.49 -8.62 2.47
CA GLU A 468 -28.96 -7.67 1.48
C GLU A 468 -29.37 -6.24 1.90
N GLY A 469 -28.42 -5.39 2.30
CA GLY A 469 -28.68 -3.97 2.60
C GLY A 469 -27.68 -3.27 3.53
N ASP A 470 -27.37 -3.87 4.69
CA ASP A 470 -26.74 -3.19 5.84
C ASP A 470 -25.20 -2.96 5.72
N GLU A 471 -24.61 -2.98 4.52
CA GLU A 471 -23.18 -2.67 4.31
C GLU A 471 -22.96 -1.18 3.91
N ASN A 472 -23.35 -0.25 4.77
CA ASN A 472 -23.03 1.18 4.64
C ASN A 472 -22.52 1.80 5.95
N ALA A 473 -21.74 2.88 5.87
CA ALA A 473 -21.25 3.62 7.05
C ALA A 473 -22.33 4.50 7.72
N ASP A 474 -23.57 4.42 7.26
CA ASP A 474 -24.69 5.24 7.69
C ASP A 474 -25.14 4.90 9.13
N ASP A 475 -25.24 3.61 9.47
CA ASP A 475 -25.73 3.10 10.76
C ASP A 475 -24.87 3.42 11.98
N LEU A 476 -23.62 3.86 11.77
CA LEU A 476 -22.70 4.16 12.87
C LEU A 476 -23.02 5.52 13.49
N THR A 477 -23.02 5.61 14.82
CA THR A 477 -23.20 6.89 15.53
C THR A 477 -21.91 7.72 15.48
N ASP A 478 -22.00 9.04 15.66
CA ASP A 478 -20.80 9.90 15.59
C ASP A 478 -19.78 9.61 16.72
N ASP A 479 -20.19 9.07 17.87
CA ASP A 479 -19.28 8.58 18.93
C ASP A 479 -18.61 7.24 18.61
N THR A 480 -19.02 6.55 17.54
CA THR A 480 -18.45 5.25 17.14
C THR A 480 -16.97 5.41 16.81
N GLN A 481 -16.12 4.63 17.49
CA GLN A 481 -14.67 4.64 17.32
C GLN A 481 -14.25 3.90 16.04
N ILE A 482 -13.69 4.62 15.08
CA ILE A 482 -13.33 4.13 13.74
C ILE A 482 -11.86 3.72 13.68
N CYS A 483 -10.96 4.46 14.34
CA CYS A 483 -9.53 4.13 14.40
C CYS A 483 -9.08 3.89 15.85
N SER A 484 -8.95 2.62 16.26
CA SER A 484 -8.49 2.26 17.61
C SER A 484 -7.05 2.75 17.90
N CYS A 485 -6.14 2.76 16.91
CA CYS A 485 -4.74 3.16 17.11
C CYS A 485 -4.56 4.63 17.53
N HIS A 486 -5.46 5.51 17.08
CA HIS A 486 -5.37 6.96 17.25
C HIS A 486 -6.60 7.58 17.92
N ASN A 487 -7.47 6.72 18.48
CA ASN A 487 -8.70 7.08 19.17
C ASN A 487 -9.70 7.95 18.35
N VAL A 488 -9.75 7.76 17.03
CA VAL A 488 -10.57 8.60 16.11
C VAL A 488 -11.98 8.04 15.97
N SER A 489 -13.01 8.87 16.19
CA SER A 489 -14.43 8.53 16.00
C SER A 489 -14.96 8.86 14.59
N LYS A 490 -16.20 8.45 14.29
CA LYS A 490 -16.93 8.86 13.07
C LYS A 490 -17.15 10.38 13.08
N GLY A 491 -17.47 10.94 14.24
CA GLY A 491 -17.63 12.38 14.46
C GLY A 491 -16.34 13.16 14.23
N ASP A 492 -15.17 12.63 14.61
CA ASP A 492 -13.88 13.27 14.32
C ASP A 492 -13.59 13.32 12.81
N VAL A 493 -13.82 12.21 12.09
CA VAL A 493 -13.64 12.19 10.62
C VAL A 493 -14.68 13.07 9.92
N ALA A 494 -15.94 13.03 10.37
CA ALA A 494 -17.01 13.81 9.77
C ALA A 494 -16.92 15.32 10.09
N SER A 495 -16.41 15.71 11.26
CA SER A 495 -16.29 17.11 11.66
C SER A 495 -15.19 17.84 10.90
N VAL A 496 -13.98 17.26 10.79
CA VAL A 496 -12.87 17.88 10.02
C VAL A 496 -13.12 17.92 8.50
N VAL A 497 -14.16 17.22 8.05
CA VAL A 497 -14.73 17.35 6.70
C VAL A 497 -15.77 18.47 6.68
N LYS A 498 -16.76 18.44 7.61
CA LYS A 498 -17.84 19.43 7.74
C LYS A 498 -17.37 20.85 8.07
N ASP A 499 -16.21 21.04 8.68
CA ASP A 499 -15.58 22.35 8.90
C ASP A 499 -14.68 22.80 7.72
N GLY A 500 -14.50 21.94 6.71
CA GLY A 500 -13.73 22.22 5.49
C GLY A 500 -12.22 22.04 5.61
N SER A 501 -11.70 21.58 6.76
CA SER A 501 -10.25 21.41 7.00
C SER A 501 -9.60 20.36 6.10
N CYS A 502 -10.32 19.30 5.74
CA CYS A 502 -9.75 18.11 5.09
C CYS A 502 -10.59 17.73 3.86
N LYS A 503 -10.05 17.96 2.65
CA LYS A 503 -10.77 17.87 1.36
C LYS A 503 -10.39 16.62 0.55
N SER A 504 -9.48 15.81 1.07
CA SER A 504 -9.04 14.54 0.50
C SER A 504 -8.74 13.52 1.61
N ILE A 505 -8.58 12.25 1.23
CA ILE A 505 -8.15 11.18 2.15
C ILE A 505 -6.70 11.35 2.61
N GLY A 506 -5.86 12.03 1.83
CA GLY A 506 -4.52 12.44 2.28
C GLY A 506 -4.62 13.44 3.43
N ASP A 507 -5.57 14.37 3.32
CA ASP A 507 -5.83 15.37 4.35
C ASP A 507 -6.44 14.69 5.58
N VAL A 508 -7.48 13.85 5.45
CA VAL A 508 -8.07 13.13 6.60
C VAL A 508 -7.01 12.32 7.37
N LYS A 509 -6.10 11.62 6.68
CA LYS A 509 -4.95 10.94 7.30
C LYS A 509 -4.03 11.90 8.07
N SER A 510 -3.82 13.09 7.55
CA SER A 510 -2.95 14.12 8.16
C SER A 510 -3.63 14.81 9.34
N CYS A 511 -4.89 15.23 9.16
CA CYS A 511 -5.75 15.91 10.11
C CYS A 511 -6.11 15.07 11.35
N THR A 512 -6.40 13.78 11.14
CA THR A 512 -6.97 12.89 12.18
C THR A 512 -6.05 11.75 12.59
N LYS A 513 -4.94 11.52 11.87
CA LYS A 513 -4.10 10.30 11.94
C LYS A 513 -4.85 8.99 11.60
N ALA A 514 -6.14 9.00 11.26
CA ALA A 514 -6.90 7.79 10.98
C ALA A 514 -6.25 6.98 9.84
N GLY A 515 -5.86 5.74 10.14
CA GLY A 515 -5.21 4.83 9.20
C GLY A 515 -3.69 4.96 9.07
N THR A 516 -3.00 5.83 9.81
CA THR A 516 -1.52 5.87 9.86
C THR A 516 -0.91 4.91 10.88
N GLY A 517 -1.73 4.31 11.75
CA GLY A 517 -1.33 3.27 12.72
C GLY A 517 -1.24 1.88 12.07
N CYS A 518 -2.21 1.00 12.34
CA CYS A 518 -2.26 -0.35 11.74
C CYS A 518 -2.92 -0.40 10.34
N GLY A 519 -3.39 0.73 9.80
CA GLY A 519 -4.10 0.82 8.52
C GLY A 519 -5.52 0.21 8.48
N GLY A 520 -5.89 -0.65 9.44
CA GLY A 520 -7.10 -1.49 9.37
C GLY A 520 -8.46 -0.77 9.28
N CYS A 521 -8.53 0.52 9.61
CA CYS A 521 -9.75 1.33 9.51
C CYS A 521 -9.95 1.99 8.13
N MET A 522 -8.96 1.95 7.24
CA MET A 522 -8.95 2.75 6.00
C MET A 522 -10.20 2.62 5.11
N PRO A 523 -10.81 1.43 4.88
CA PRO A 523 -12.02 1.32 4.07
C PRO A 523 -13.20 2.10 4.64
N LEU A 524 -13.33 2.15 5.97
CA LEU A 524 -14.42 2.82 6.66
C LEU A 524 -14.19 4.34 6.77
N VAL A 525 -12.94 4.77 6.97
CA VAL A 525 -12.54 6.19 6.86
C VAL A 525 -12.85 6.74 5.47
N GLN A 526 -12.59 5.95 4.41
CA GLN A 526 -12.94 6.30 3.03
C GLN A 526 -14.45 6.50 2.84
N SER A 527 -15.26 5.58 3.37
CA SER A 527 -16.72 5.66 3.29
C SER A 527 -17.28 6.89 4.03
N ILE A 528 -16.83 7.12 5.26
CA ILE A 528 -17.27 8.26 6.09
C ILE A 528 -16.87 9.59 5.45
N PHE A 529 -15.65 9.72 4.92
CA PHE A 529 -15.22 10.93 4.19
C PHE A 529 -16.12 11.22 2.98
N ASN A 530 -16.35 10.21 2.13
CA ASN A 530 -17.20 10.35 0.93
C ASN A 530 -18.63 10.78 1.31
N LYS A 531 -19.18 10.22 2.39
CA LYS A 531 -20.53 10.55 2.89
C LYS A 531 -20.60 11.95 3.52
N ALA A 532 -19.63 12.29 4.39
CA ALA A 532 -19.61 13.57 5.09
C ALA A 532 -19.49 14.76 4.13
N MET A 533 -18.65 14.66 3.10
CA MET A 533 -18.58 15.64 2.00
C MET A 533 -19.94 15.81 1.32
N LYS A 534 -20.55 14.70 0.87
CA LYS A 534 -21.87 14.69 0.19
C LYS A 534 -22.97 15.33 1.04
N ASP A 535 -22.94 15.11 2.35
CA ASP A 535 -23.94 15.66 3.30
C ASP A 535 -23.77 17.16 3.58
N MET A 536 -22.61 17.77 3.26
CA MET A 536 -22.43 19.23 3.33
C MET A 536 -23.05 19.96 2.15
N GLY A 537 -23.52 19.25 1.12
CA GLY A 537 -23.74 19.84 -0.21
C GLY A 537 -22.44 20.24 -0.92
N GLN A 538 -21.27 19.88 -0.38
CA GLN A 538 -20.03 19.87 -1.14
C GLN A 538 -20.10 18.70 -2.12
N GLU A 539 -19.81 18.92 -3.40
CA GLU A 539 -19.46 17.80 -4.25
C GLU A 539 -18.20 17.14 -3.70
N VAL A 540 -18.24 15.83 -3.44
CA VAL A 540 -17.02 15.02 -3.45
C VAL A 540 -16.43 15.22 -4.85
N SER A 541 -15.39 16.04 -4.95
CA SER A 541 -14.86 16.46 -6.24
C SER A 541 -14.45 15.22 -7.04
N ASN A 542 -15.31 14.89 -8.01
CA ASN A 542 -15.18 13.71 -8.85
C ASN A 542 -14.14 13.90 -9.98
N HIS A 543 -13.48 15.06 -9.98
CA HIS A 543 -12.58 15.54 -11.00
C HIS A 543 -11.44 14.54 -11.25
N ILE A 544 -11.18 14.23 -12.53
CA ILE A 544 -10.05 13.38 -12.93
C ILE A 544 -8.73 13.94 -12.37
N CYS A 545 -8.54 15.26 -12.47
CA CYS A 545 -7.39 16.04 -11.98
C CYS A 545 -7.69 17.55 -12.10
N PRO A 546 -6.80 18.48 -11.68
CA PRO A 546 -7.00 19.93 -11.85
C PRO A 546 -7.29 20.38 -13.29
N HIS A 547 -6.83 19.65 -14.31
CA HIS A 547 -7.08 19.96 -15.72
C HIS A 547 -8.50 19.64 -16.19
N PHE A 548 -9.27 18.78 -15.50
CA PHE A 548 -10.62 18.38 -15.91
C PHE A 548 -11.56 18.31 -14.70
N LYS A 549 -12.46 19.29 -14.59
CA LYS A 549 -13.43 19.42 -13.49
C LYS A 549 -14.68 18.54 -13.68
N TYR A 550 -14.44 17.28 -14.04
CA TYR A 550 -15.43 16.29 -14.43
C TYR A 550 -14.98 14.89 -13.99
N SER A 551 -15.93 13.98 -13.70
CA SER A 551 -15.61 12.55 -13.58
C SER A 551 -15.23 11.94 -14.92
N ARG A 552 -14.66 10.72 -14.90
CA ARG A 552 -14.45 9.97 -16.15
C ARG A 552 -15.77 9.73 -16.89
N SER A 553 -16.85 9.42 -16.20
CA SER A 553 -18.18 9.21 -16.79
C SER A 553 -18.76 10.49 -17.41
N ASP A 554 -18.61 11.65 -16.75
CA ASP A 554 -19.11 12.92 -17.27
C ASP A 554 -18.31 13.35 -18.50
N LEU A 555 -16.98 13.25 -18.44
CA LEU A 555 -16.10 13.52 -19.58
C LEU A 555 -16.35 12.54 -20.74
N TYR A 556 -16.61 11.25 -20.45
CA TYR A 556 -17.05 10.30 -21.47
C TYR A 556 -18.34 10.76 -22.15
N ASN A 557 -19.35 11.19 -21.39
CA ASN A 557 -20.61 11.65 -21.96
C ASN A 557 -20.44 12.94 -22.78
N ILE A 558 -19.58 13.88 -22.35
CA ILE A 558 -19.29 15.10 -23.12
C ILE A 558 -18.59 14.75 -24.45
N VAL A 559 -17.55 13.92 -24.41
CA VAL A 559 -16.81 13.47 -25.61
C VAL A 559 -17.72 12.67 -26.56
N TYR A 560 -18.65 11.87 -26.03
CA TYR A 560 -19.65 11.15 -26.82
C TYR A 560 -20.60 12.11 -27.56
N VAL A 561 -21.25 13.01 -26.81
CA VAL A 561 -22.29 13.91 -27.35
C VAL A 561 -21.69 14.94 -28.32
N LYS A 562 -20.55 15.55 -27.98
CA LYS A 562 -19.85 16.51 -28.84
C LYS A 562 -19.00 15.85 -29.93
N LYS A 563 -18.85 14.52 -29.89
CA LYS A 563 -18.11 13.67 -30.84
C LYS A 563 -16.61 14.00 -30.98
N LEU A 564 -15.99 14.60 -29.96
CA LEU A 564 -14.58 15.02 -29.93
C LEU A 564 -13.63 13.83 -30.22
N LYS A 565 -12.58 14.03 -31.01
CA LYS A 565 -11.76 12.99 -31.65
C LYS A 565 -10.30 12.93 -31.19
N ASP A 566 -9.78 13.97 -30.56
CA ASP A 566 -8.43 14.01 -30.01
C ASP A 566 -8.34 14.79 -28.68
N PHE A 567 -7.18 14.71 -28.01
CA PHE A 567 -6.95 15.34 -26.72
C PHE A 567 -6.99 16.87 -26.75
N GLY A 568 -6.61 17.49 -27.87
CA GLY A 568 -6.65 18.93 -28.03
C GLY A 568 -8.08 19.45 -28.06
N GLU A 569 -8.95 18.81 -28.84
CA GLU A 569 -10.38 19.10 -28.84
C GLU A 569 -10.99 18.93 -27.43
N VAL A 570 -10.63 17.84 -26.74
CA VAL A 570 -11.12 17.57 -25.37
C VAL A 570 -10.60 18.60 -24.35
N MET A 571 -9.35 19.05 -24.45
CA MET A 571 -8.81 20.08 -23.56
C MET A 571 -9.40 21.46 -23.85
N ARG A 572 -9.55 21.85 -25.12
CA ARG A 572 -10.14 23.13 -25.52
C ARG A 572 -11.61 23.27 -25.15
N ASP A 573 -12.36 22.16 -25.17
CA ASP A 573 -13.79 22.13 -24.87
C ASP A 573 -14.12 21.92 -23.38
N SER A 574 -13.38 21.05 -22.69
CA SER A 574 -13.71 20.54 -21.35
C SER A 574 -12.57 20.69 -20.33
N GLY A 575 -11.45 21.30 -20.71
CA GLY A 575 -10.31 21.55 -19.83
C GLY A 575 -10.48 22.80 -18.95
N SER A 576 -9.83 22.80 -17.79
CA SER A 576 -9.67 24.01 -16.95
C SER A 576 -8.78 25.09 -17.60
N ASP A 577 -8.03 24.72 -18.64
CA ASP A 577 -7.10 25.55 -19.40
C ASP A 577 -7.00 24.96 -20.82
N PRO A 578 -7.58 25.63 -21.84
CA PRO A 578 -7.63 25.13 -23.22
C PRO A 578 -6.29 24.75 -23.84
N ASP A 579 -5.21 25.43 -23.45
CA ASP A 579 -3.87 25.27 -24.02
C ASP A 579 -2.97 24.37 -23.17
N SER A 580 -3.53 23.66 -22.20
CA SER A 580 -2.76 22.81 -21.28
C SER A 580 -2.26 21.52 -21.93
N LEU A 581 -1.01 21.16 -21.65
CA LEU A 581 -0.49 19.82 -21.95
C LEU A 581 -1.15 18.73 -21.09
N GLY A 582 -1.87 19.07 -20.02
CA GLY A 582 -2.41 18.12 -19.04
C GLY A 582 -1.33 17.40 -18.22
N CYS A 583 -1.67 16.24 -17.63
CA CYS A 583 -0.79 15.48 -16.74
C CYS A 583 -0.89 13.96 -16.94
N GLU A 584 -0.05 13.20 -16.22
CA GLU A 584 -0.01 11.73 -16.22
C GLU A 584 -1.30 11.06 -15.72
N VAL A 585 -2.23 11.84 -15.15
CA VAL A 585 -3.56 11.36 -14.73
C VAL A 585 -4.60 11.50 -15.83
N CYS A 586 -4.71 12.68 -16.46
CA CYS A 586 -5.73 12.89 -17.49
C CYS A 586 -5.35 12.34 -18.87
N LYS A 587 -4.06 12.33 -19.26
CA LYS A 587 -3.64 11.78 -20.56
C LYS A 587 -4.08 10.32 -20.76
N PRO A 588 -3.80 9.37 -19.84
CA PRO A 588 -4.28 7.99 -19.98
C PRO A 588 -5.80 7.85 -19.81
N ALA A 589 -6.45 8.75 -19.06
CA ALA A 589 -7.91 8.75 -18.90
C ALA A 589 -8.62 9.13 -20.21
N VAL A 590 -8.18 10.22 -20.88
CA VAL A 590 -8.71 10.64 -22.18
C VAL A 590 -8.34 9.63 -23.26
N ALA A 591 -7.13 9.06 -23.25
CA ALA A 591 -6.77 7.94 -24.14
C ALA A 591 -7.73 6.74 -23.98
N SER A 592 -8.09 6.38 -22.74
CA SER A 592 -9.07 5.31 -22.46
C SER A 592 -10.47 5.64 -22.95
N ILE A 593 -10.91 6.91 -22.84
CA ILE A 593 -12.20 7.37 -23.37
C ILE A 593 -12.20 7.29 -24.91
N LEU A 594 -11.25 7.94 -25.59
CA LEU A 594 -11.18 7.99 -27.05
C LEU A 594 -11.01 6.59 -27.68
N SER A 595 -10.18 5.73 -27.08
CA SER A 595 -10.00 4.34 -27.55
C SER A 595 -11.25 3.50 -27.36
N GLY A 596 -11.97 3.69 -26.24
CA GLY A 596 -13.22 2.99 -25.93
C GLY A 596 -14.45 3.49 -26.71
N MET A 597 -14.29 4.51 -27.57
CA MET A 597 -15.34 4.99 -28.48
C MET A 597 -14.99 4.78 -29.96
N PHE A 598 -13.74 4.98 -30.35
CA PHE A 598 -13.36 5.09 -31.77
C PHE A 598 -12.31 4.06 -32.22
N ASN A 599 -11.78 3.24 -31.30
CA ASN A 599 -10.84 2.14 -31.54
C ASN A 599 -9.60 2.48 -32.41
N LYS A 600 -9.26 3.76 -32.58
CA LYS A 600 -8.13 4.24 -33.40
C LYS A 600 -6.79 3.70 -32.90
N HIS A 601 -5.82 3.61 -33.79
CA HIS A 601 -4.51 3.05 -33.46
C HIS A 601 -3.76 3.97 -32.49
N VAL A 602 -3.33 3.42 -31.34
CA VAL A 602 -2.67 4.21 -30.28
C VAL A 602 -1.30 4.78 -30.62
N MET A 603 -0.77 4.52 -31.82
CA MET A 603 0.44 5.15 -32.36
C MET A 603 0.16 6.27 -33.36
N ASP A 604 -1.10 6.55 -33.68
CA ASP A 604 -1.46 7.72 -34.47
C ASP A 604 -1.14 9.01 -33.70
N LYS A 605 -0.65 10.03 -34.43
CA LYS A 605 -0.02 11.25 -33.88
C LYS A 605 -0.83 11.93 -32.75
N PRO A 606 -2.17 12.10 -32.82
CA PRO A 606 -2.96 12.74 -31.75
C PRO A 606 -3.18 11.88 -30.50
N LEU A 607 -2.88 10.58 -30.56
CA LEU A 607 -3.12 9.61 -29.47
C LEU A 607 -1.83 9.09 -28.84
N HIS A 608 -0.72 9.06 -29.58
CA HIS A 608 0.54 8.46 -29.12
C HIS A 608 1.11 9.14 -27.87
N GLY A 609 1.10 10.47 -27.81
CA GLY A 609 1.58 11.23 -26.65
C GLY A 609 0.68 11.15 -25.40
N LEU A 610 -0.44 10.44 -25.48
CA LEU A 610 -1.32 10.14 -24.35
C LEU A 610 -1.03 8.78 -23.69
N GLN A 611 -0.33 7.90 -24.42
CA GLN A 611 -0.17 6.51 -24.02
C GLN A 611 0.85 6.38 -22.89
N ASP A 612 0.48 5.66 -21.83
CA ASP A 612 1.46 5.21 -20.85
C ASP A 612 2.35 4.11 -21.47
N THR A 613 3.56 4.01 -20.93
CA THR A 613 4.72 3.19 -21.32
C THR A 613 4.46 1.93 -22.14
N ASN A 614 3.46 1.12 -21.75
CA ASN A 614 3.17 -0.17 -22.38
C ASN A 614 2.38 -0.05 -23.71
N ASP A 615 1.41 0.87 -23.79
CA ASP A 615 0.66 1.12 -25.03
C ASP A 615 1.51 1.93 -26.02
N LYS A 616 2.42 2.78 -25.52
CA LYS A 616 3.32 3.63 -26.33
C LYS A 616 4.20 2.83 -27.32
N TYR A 617 4.64 1.62 -26.94
CA TYR A 617 5.47 0.73 -27.79
C TYR A 617 4.85 -0.66 -28.01
N LEU A 618 3.53 -0.80 -27.82
CA LEU A 618 2.77 -2.04 -28.03
C LEU A 618 3.38 -3.30 -27.36
N GLY A 619 3.92 -3.17 -26.15
CA GLY A 619 4.62 -4.23 -25.42
C GLY A 619 4.79 -3.86 -23.94
N ASN A 620 4.75 -4.84 -23.02
CA ASN A 620 5.02 -4.53 -21.60
C ASN A 620 6.51 -4.24 -21.44
N ILE A 621 6.86 -3.08 -20.90
CA ILE A 621 8.23 -2.78 -20.53
C ILE A 621 8.69 -3.68 -19.38
N GLN A 622 9.96 -4.09 -19.41
CA GLN A 622 10.60 -4.94 -18.42
C GLN A 622 11.57 -4.13 -17.55
N ARG A 623 12.06 -4.74 -16.45
CA ARG A 623 12.88 -4.04 -15.44
C ARG A 623 14.21 -3.45 -15.95
N ASN A 624 14.61 -3.82 -17.16
CA ASN A 624 15.81 -3.37 -17.87
C ASN A 624 15.50 -2.57 -19.15
N GLY A 625 14.25 -2.16 -19.40
CA GLY A 625 13.88 -1.42 -20.61
C GLY A 625 13.75 -2.26 -21.89
N THR A 626 13.84 -3.59 -21.80
CA THR A 626 13.38 -4.49 -22.88
C THR A 626 11.86 -4.70 -22.79
N PHE A 627 11.29 -5.42 -23.76
CA PHE A 627 9.84 -5.61 -23.89
C PHE A 627 9.44 -7.10 -23.82
N SER A 628 8.16 -7.34 -23.52
CA SER A 628 7.52 -8.65 -23.67
C SER A 628 6.79 -8.76 -25.01
N VAL A 629 7.07 -9.82 -25.77
CA VAL A 629 6.34 -10.20 -26.98
C VAL A 629 5.42 -11.38 -26.64
N ILE A 630 4.11 -11.20 -26.85
CA ILE A 630 3.09 -12.14 -26.40
C ILE A 630 2.03 -12.27 -27.52
N PRO A 631 2.13 -13.28 -28.39
CA PRO A 631 1.16 -13.56 -29.43
C PRO A 631 -0.24 -13.87 -28.89
N ARG A 632 -1.27 -13.73 -29.74
CA ARG A 632 -2.62 -14.20 -29.44
C ARG A 632 -2.71 -15.72 -29.58
N VAL A 633 -3.36 -16.36 -28.61
CA VAL A 633 -3.72 -17.78 -28.61
C VAL A 633 -5.13 -17.86 -28.03
N ALA A 634 -6.14 -17.82 -28.90
CA ALA A 634 -7.54 -17.69 -28.51
C ALA A 634 -8.01 -18.95 -27.77
N GLY A 635 -8.65 -18.78 -26.60
CA GLY A 635 -9.10 -19.90 -25.77
C GLY A 635 -7.98 -20.82 -25.24
N GLY A 636 -6.71 -20.53 -25.52
CA GLY A 636 -5.58 -21.44 -25.28
C GLY A 636 -5.30 -22.46 -26.39
N GLU A 637 -5.95 -22.36 -27.55
CA GLU A 637 -5.81 -23.29 -28.67
C GLU A 637 -4.74 -22.82 -29.69
N ILE A 638 -3.78 -23.69 -30.03
CA ILE A 638 -2.64 -23.40 -30.92
C ILE A 638 -2.28 -24.60 -31.80
N SER A 639 -1.92 -24.35 -33.06
CA SER A 639 -1.43 -25.40 -33.96
C SER A 639 0.07 -25.69 -33.77
N PRO A 640 0.57 -26.88 -34.15
CA PRO A 640 1.99 -27.23 -34.04
C PRO A 640 2.91 -26.25 -34.80
N GLU A 641 2.47 -25.75 -35.96
CA GLU A 641 3.24 -24.85 -36.83
C GLU A 641 3.44 -23.50 -36.16
N LYS A 642 2.37 -22.93 -35.59
CA LYS A 642 2.43 -21.67 -34.83
C LYS A 642 3.28 -21.79 -33.57
N LEU A 643 3.24 -22.96 -32.91
CA LEU A 643 4.11 -23.26 -31.77
C LEU A 643 5.59 -23.35 -32.18
N ILE A 644 5.90 -23.92 -33.35
CA ILE A 644 7.25 -23.96 -33.92
C ILE A 644 7.76 -22.55 -34.24
N VAL A 645 6.95 -21.68 -34.86
CA VAL A 645 7.33 -20.27 -35.14
C VAL A 645 7.68 -19.53 -33.84
N ILE A 646 6.86 -19.64 -32.80
CA ILE A 646 7.15 -19.03 -31.48
C ILE A 646 8.49 -19.55 -30.93
N GLY A 647 8.76 -20.85 -31.02
CA GLY A 647 10.02 -21.45 -30.57
C GLY A 647 11.24 -21.00 -31.38
N GLN A 648 11.09 -20.81 -32.71
CA GLN A 648 12.14 -20.30 -33.59
C GLN A 648 12.47 -18.83 -33.29
N VAL A 649 11.46 -17.97 -33.18
CA VAL A 649 11.61 -16.55 -32.84
C VAL A 649 12.24 -16.38 -31.45
N ALA A 650 11.73 -17.09 -30.44
CA ALA A 650 12.30 -17.05 -29.09
C ALA A 650 13.79 -17.44 -29.07
N LYS A 651 14.17 -18.49 -29.82
CA LYS A 651 15.57 -18.93 -29.94
C LYS A 651 16.44 -17.92 -30.69
N LYS A 652 15.93 -17.32 -31.78
CA LYS A 652 16.67 -16.37 -32.64
C LYS A 652 17.06 -15.09 -31.88
N TYR A 653 16.14 -14.54 -31.07
CA TYR A 653 16.36 -13.30 -30.32
C TYR A 653 16.77 -13.53 -28.85
N GLY A 654 16.99 -14.78 -28.43
CA GLY A 654 17.42 -15.10 -27.07
C GLY A 654 16.40 -14.75 -25.98
N LEU A 655 15.10 -14.88 -26.29
CA LEU A 655 14.00 -14.45 -25.43
C LEU A 655 13.71 -15.49 -24.34
N TYR A 656 13.52 -15.04 -23.11
CA TYR A 656 13.07 -15.88 -22.00
C TYR A 656 11.60 -16.28 -22.22
N THR A 657 11.30 -17.57 -22.22
CA THR A 657 9.96 -18.12 -22.47
C THR A 657 9.25 -18.56 -21.19
N LYS A 658 7.93 -18.33 -21.11
CA LYS A 658 7.09 -18.80 -20.00
C LYS A 658 5.63 -19.03 -20.41
N ILE A 659 5.03 -20.15 -19.98
CA ILE A 659 3.58 -20.37 -20.10
C ILE A 659 2.84 -19.60 -18.99
N THR A 660 1.74 -18.95 -19.34
CA THR A 660 0.91 -18.15 -18.42
C THR A 660 -0.38 -18.85 -18.02
N GLY A 661 -0.97 -18.42 -16.90
CA GLY A 661 -2.34 -18.82 -16.51
C GLY A 661 -3.46 -18.31 -17.43
N GLY A 662 -3.13 -17.58 -18.50
CA GLY A 662 -4.04 -17.24 -19.61
C GLY A 662 -3.89 -18.17 -20.82
N GLN A 663 -3.22 -19.32 -20.67
CA GLN A 663 -2.96 -20.31 -21.73
C GLN A 663 -2.17 -19.74 -22.93
N ARG A 664 -1.26 -18.80 -22.66
CA ARG A 664 -0.35 -18.21 -23.67
C ARG A 664 1.12 -18.39 -23.32
N ILE A 665 1.98 -18.27 -24.33
CA ILE A 665 3.44 -18.22 -24.17
C ILE A 665 3.87 -16.75 -24.19
N ASP A 666 4.46 -16.30 -23.09
CA ASP A 666 5.14 -15.00 -23.02
C ASP A 666 6.61 -15.17 -23.40
N MET A 667 7.13 -14.26 -24.24
CA MET A 667 8.55 -14.13 -24.56
C MET A 667 9.06 -12.78 -24.03
N PHE A 668 10.13 -12.78 -23.23
CA PHE A 668 10.68 -11.57 -22.59
C PHE A 668 12.12 -11.30 -23.03
N GLY A 669 12.49 -10.04 -23.20
CA GLY A 669 13.88 -9.64 -23.44
C GLY A 669 14.15 -8.91 -24.76
N ALA A 670 13.13 -8.71 -25.60
CA ALA A 670 13.26 -8.04 -26.89
C ALA A 670 13.69 -6.57 -26.72
N LYS A 671 14.73 -6.11 -27.43
CA LYS A 671 15.10 -4.69 -27.44
C LYS A 671 14.04 -3.91 -28.24
N LYS A 672 13.94 -2.58 -28.01
CA LYS A 672 12.93 -1.72 -28.67
C LYS A 672 12.99 -1.85 -30.21
N GLN A 673 14.21 -1.87 -30.74
CA GLN A 673 14.52 -1.99 -32.16
C GLN A 673 14.23 -3.40 -32.73
N ASP A 674 14.42 -4.46 -31.94
CA ASP A 674 14.23 -5.86 -32.38
C ASP A 674 12.75 -6.19 -32.63
N LEU A 675 11.83 -5.42 -32.02
CA LEU A 675 10.39 -5.69 -32.04
C LEU A 675 9.80 -5.75 -33.46
N LEU A 676 10.29 -4.92 -34.39
CA LEU A 676 9.80 -4.91 -35.77
C LEU A 676 10.10 -6.23 -36.49
N ASP A 677 11.32 -6.75 -36.37
CA ASP A 677 11.70 -8.01 -37.02
C ASP A 677 11.00 -9.20 -36.34
N ILE A 678 10.94 -9.20 -35.00
CA ILE A 678 10.25 -10.21 -34.21
C ILE A 678 8.77 -10.32 -34.62
N TRP A 679 8.05 -9.19 -34.70
CA TRP A 679 6.65 -9.21 -35.11
C TRP A 679 6.48 -9.48 -36.61
N SER A 680 7.45 -9.15 -37.46
CA SER A 680 7.42 -9.54 -38.87
C SER A 680 7.39 -11.06 -39.04
N GLU A 681 8.25 -11.79 -38.31
CA GLU A 681 8.26 -13.26 -38.34
C GLU A 681 7.01 -13.89 -37.72
N LEU A 682 6.49 -13.30 -36.63
CA LEU A 682 5.25 -13.79 -36.00
C LEU A 682 4.02 -13.58 -36.89
N VAL A 683 3.87 -12.40 -37.49
CA VAL A 683 2.76 -12.08 -38.40
C VAL A 683 2.85 -12.93 -39.68
N ALA A 684 4.06 -13.15 -40.23
CA ALA A 684 4.26 -14.10 -41.34
C ALA A 684 3.90 -15.55 -40.96
N GLY A 685 4.09 -15.94 -39.69
CA GLY A 685 3.60 -17.20 -39.12
C GLY A 685 2.10 -17.23 -38.80
N GLY A 686 1.33 -16.21 -39.18
CA GLY A 686 -0.11 -16.13 -38.93
C GLY A 686 -0.49 -15.91 -37.46
N LEU A 687 0.35 -15.22 -36.68
CA LEU A 687 0.08 -14.83 -35.30
C LEU A 687 -0.26 -13.34 -35.18
N GLU A 688 -1.28 -13.04 -34.38
CA GLU A 688 -1.70 -11.66 -34.08
C GLU A 688 -1.12 -11.15 -32.75
N SER A 689 -1.23 -9.83 -32.52
CA SER A 689 -1.02 -9.25 -31.20
C SER A 689 -1.95 -9.86 -30.14
N GLY A 690 -1.35 -10.41 -29.08
CA GLY A 690 -2.10 -10.80 -27.89
C GLY A 690 -2.63 -9.61 -27.09
N HIS A 691 -2.29 -8.37 -27.46
CA HIS A 691 -2.64 -7.13 -26.74
C HIS A 691 -2.31 -7.21 -25.23
N ALA A 692 -1.20 -7.90 -24.92
CA ALA A 692 -0.82 -8.23 -23.54
C ALA A 692 -0.24 -7.03 -22.74
N TYR A 693 -0.12 -5.88 -23.40
CA TYR A 693 0.37 -4.60 -22.89
C TYR A 693 -0.77 -3.65 -22.48
N ALA A 694 -1.81 -3.54 -23.33
CA ALA A 694 -2.85 -2.51 -23.29
C ALA A 694 -3.77 -2.53 -22.05
N LYS A 695 -4.75 -1.62 -21.97
CA LYS A 695 -5.93 -1.77 -21.09
C LYS A 695 -7.10 -2.34 -21.89
N SER A 696 -7.03 -3.63 -22.25
CA SER A 696 -8.01 -4.34 -23.10
C SER A 696 -8.23 -5.78 -22.61
N LEU A 697 -8.99 -6.60 -23.36
CA LEU A 697 -9.10 -8.04 -23.11
C LEU A 697 -7.74 -8.75 -23.23
N ARG A 698 -7.30 -9.36 -22.13
CA ARG A 698 -6.03 -10.09 -22.04
C ARG A 698 -6.09 -11.55 -22.50
N THR A 699 -7.22 -12.22 -22.31
CA THR A 699 -7.41 -13.67 -22.49
C THR A 699 -8.84 -14.03 -22.12
N VAL A 700 -9.43 -15.01 -22.80
CA VAL A 700 -10.54 -15.82 -22.29
C VAL A 700 -9.98 -17.22 -22.02
N LYS A 701 -9.80 -17.56 -20.74
CA LYS A 701 -9.32 -18.90 -20.35
C LYS A 701 -10.40 -19.93 -20.69
N SER A 702 -10.04 -21.07 -21.28
CA SER A 702 -10.97 -22.19 -21.49
C SER A 702 -10.59 -23.42 -20.66
N CYS A 703 -11.52 -24.35 -20.53
CA CYS A 703 -11.17 -25.76 -20.40
C CYS A 703 -11.61 -26.52 -21.66
N VAL A 704 -11.11 -27.75 -21.84
CA VAL A 704 -11.30 -28.55 -23.06
C VAL A 704 -12.73 -29.08 -23.31
N GLY A 705 -13.73 -28.55 -22.59
CA GLY A 705 -15.16 -28.64 -22.89
C GLY A 705 -15.70 -30.04 -23.15
N THR A 706 -16.79 -30.10 -23.92
CA THR A 706 -17.27 -31.31 -24.59
C THR A 706 -16.28 -31.84 -25.64
N THR A 707 -15.34 -31.00 -26.11
CA THR A 707 -14.33 -31.35 -27.12
C THR A 707 -13.45 -32.54 -26.68
N TRP A 708 -13.06 -32.60 -25.41
CA TRP A 708 -12.22 -33.69 -24.87
C TRP A 708 -12.54 -34.13 -23.42
N CYS A 709 -13.28 -33.35 -22.62
CA CYS A 709 -13.52 -33.72 -21.23
C CYS A 709 -14.75 -34.63 -21.09
N ARG A 710 -14.59 -35.80 -20.47
CA ARG A 710 -15.71 -36.71 -20.09
C ARG A 710 -16.71 -36.15 -19.07
N PHE A 711 -16.51 -34.90 -18.63
CA PHE A 711 -17.42 -34.15 -17.77
C PHE A 711 -17.90 -32.85 -18.44
N GLY A 712 -17.55 -32.60 -19.70
CA GLY A 712 -18.02 -31.45 -20.46
C GLY A 712 -19.52 -31.57 -20.74
N ILE A 713 -20.26 -30.51 -20.43
CA ILE A 713 -21.68 -30.33 -20.72
C ILE A 713 -21.85 -29.38 -21.91
N GLY A 714 -21.05 -28.32 -21.97
CA GLY A 714 -21.00 -27.38 -23.09
C GLY A 714 -19.61 -27.24 -23.73
N ASP A 715 -19.58 -26.77 -24.98
CA ASP A 715 -18.34 -26.40 -25.67
C ASP A 715 -17.78 -25.09 -25.11
N SER A 716 -16.85 -25.22 -24.17
CA SER A 716 -16.11 -24.08 -23.62
C SER A 716 -14.93 -23.61 -24.47
N VAL A 717 -14.46 -24.40 -25.45
CA VAL A 717 -13.34 -24.00 -26.30
C VAL A 717 -13.84 -23.08 -27.40
N GLY A 718 -14.82 -23.54 -28.19
CA GLY A 718 -15.39 -22.76 -29.28
C GLY A 718 -16.11 -21.50 -28.82
N LEU A 719 -16.69 -21.48 -27.60
CA LEU A 719 -17.24 -20.25 -27.02
C LEU A 719 -16.14 -19.32 -26.49
N ALA A 720 -15.08 -19.83 -25.85
CA ALA A 720 -13.95 -18.99 -25.43
C ALA A 720 -13.23 -18.33 -26.62
N VAL A 721 -13.05 -19.06 -27.72
CA VAL A 721 -12.50 -18.53 -28.98
C VAL A 721 -13.40 -17.43 -29.54
N ARG A 722 -14.71 -17.66 -29.67
CA ARG A 722 -15.67 -16.64 -30.15
C ARG A 722 -15.65 -15.36 -29.32
N LEU A 723 -15.58 -15.46 -27.99
CA LEU A 723 -15.53 -14.30 -27.10
C LEU A 723 -14.17 -13.58 -27.15
N GLU A 724 -13.07 -14.32 -27.30
CA GLU A 724 -11.74 -13.70 -27.44
C GLU A 724 -11.55 -13.02 -28.80
N GLU A 725 -12.14 -13.55 -29.86
CA GLU A 725 -12.13 -12.98 -31.21
C GLU A 725 -13.17 -11.85 -31.40
N ARG A 726 -14.25 -11.81 -30.63
CA ARG A 726 -15.17 -10.65 -30.59
C ARG A 726 -14.51 -9.47 -29.87
N TYR A 727 -13.99 -9.67 -28.66
CA TYR A 727 -13.52 -8.55 -27.81
C TYR A 727 -12.00 -8.27 -27.90
N LYS A 728 -11.32 -8.70 -28.96
CA LYS A 728 -9.91 -8.33 -29.21
C LYS A 728 -9.76 -6.87 -29.64
N SER A 729 -8.57 -6.31 -29.41
CA SER A 729 -8.26 -4.86 -29.43
C SER A 729 -9.01 -3.99 -28.42
N ILE A 730 -10.33 -4.14 -28.26
CA ILE A 730 -11.23 -3.26 -27.47
C ILE A 730 -10.61 -2.81 -26.14
N ARG A 731 -10.36 -1.50 -26.04
CA ARG A 731 -9.81 -0.85 -24.85
C ARG A 731 -10.91 -0.43 -23.88
N SER A 732 -10.58 -0.50 -22.59
CA SER A 732 -11.50 -0.37 -21.47
C SER A 732 -10.82 0.33 -20.28
N PRO A 733 -11.57 0.81 -19.26
CA PRO A 733 -11.04 1.56 -18.12
C PRO A 733 -9.90 0.84 -17.40
N HIS A 734 -9.96 -0.50 -17.34
CA HIS A 734 -8.85 -1.36 -16.98
C HIS A 734 -8.82 -2.65 -17.83
N LYS A 735 -7.68 -3.36 -17.83
CA LYS A 735 -7.52 -4.66 -18.51
C LYS A 735 -8.54 -5.70 -18.01
N LEU A 736 -9.13 -6.45 -18.93
CA LEU A 736 -10.16 -7.45 -18.71
C LEU A 736 -9.62 -8.88 -18.87
N LYS A 737 -10.26 -9.85 -18.22
CA LYS A 737 -10.08 -11.30 -18.46
C LYS A 737 -11.44 -11.98 -18.50
N GLY A 738 -11.60 -12.93 -19.43
CA GLY A 738 -12.72 -13.87 -19.47
C GLY A 738 -12.34 -15.26 -18.96
N GLY A 739 -13.33 -16.11 -18.74
CA GLY A 739 -13.15 -17.54 -18.54
C GLY A 739 -14.41 -18.34 -18.90
N VAL A 740 -14.27 -19.48 -19.57
CA VAL A 740 -15.39 -20.36 -19.96
C VAL A 740 -15.11 -21.79 -19.50
N SER A 741 -15.93 -22.29 -18.57
CA SER A 741 -15.85 -23.65 -18.03
C SER A 741 -16.99 -24.51 -18.60
N GLY A 742 -16.66 -25.58 -19.31
CA GLY A 742 -17.65 -26.50 -19.92
C GLY A 742 -18.47 -27.33 -18.91
N CYS A 743 -18.25 -27.17 -17.60
CA CYS A 743 -19.09 -27.71 -16.52
C CYS A 743 -18.75 -27.04 -15.18
N VAL A 744 -19.53 -27.36 -14.14
CA VAL A 744 -19.36 -26.88 -12.75
C VAL A 744 -18.02 -27.25 -12.08
N ARG A 745 -17.16 -28.06 -12.72
CA ARG A 745 -15.78 -28.33 -12.26
C ARG A 745 -14.81 -27.15 -12.48
N GLU A 746 -15.27 -26.05 -13.08
CA GLU A 746 -14.66 -24.72 -12.94
C GLU A 746 -13.20 -24.59 -13.43
N CYS A 747 -12.71 -25.47 -14.30
CA CYS A 747 -11.29 -25.54 -14.63
C CYS A 747 -10.74 -24.29 -15.37
N ALA A 748 -11.62 -23.47 -15.95
CA ALA A 748 -11.27 -22.17 -16.54
C ALA A 748 -11.27 -21.01 -15.53
N GLU A 749 -11.51 -21.28 -14.23
CA GLU A 749 -11.51 -20.30 -13.14
C GLU A 749 -12.42 -19.09 -13.41
N ALA A 750 -13.53 -19.30 -14.12
CA ALA A 750 -14.48 -18.29 -14.56
C ALA A 750 -14.95 -17.42 -13.38
N GLN A 751 -15.10 -18.01 -12.19
CA GLN A 751 -15.59 -17.31 -11.00
C GLN A 751 -14.60 -16.31 -10.37
N ASN A 752 -13.40 -16.12 -10.92
CA ASN A 752 -12.45 -15.06 -10.51
C ASN A 752 -12.07 -14.08 -11.65
N LYS A 753 -12.76 -14.16 -12.78
CA LYS A 753 -12.53 -13.34 -13.98
C LYS A 753 -13.41 -12.09 -13.99
N ASP A 754 -13.06 -11.10 -14.81
CA ASP A 754 -13.83 -9.86 -14.94
C ASP A 754 -15.23 -10.16 -15.52
N PHE A 755 -15.33 -11.16 -16.41
CA PHE A 755 -16.54 -11.91 -16.76
C PHE A 755 -16.24 -13.42 -16.86
N GLY A 756 -17.22 -14.29 -16.59
CA GLY A 756 -17.03 -15.73 -16.57
C GLY A 756 -18.29 -16.51 -16.93
N LEU A 757 -18.14 -17.66 -17.59
CA LEU A 757 -19.23 -18.53 -18.03
C LEU A 757 -19.04 -19.95 -17.51
N ILE A 758 -20.13 -20.58 -17.05
CA ILE A 758 -20.16 -22.00 -16.68
C ILE A 758 -21.34 -22.68 -17.38
N ALA A 759 -21.08 -23.73 -18.16
CA ALA A 759 -22.13 -24.47 -18.85
C ALA A 759 -23.03 -25.26 -17.88
N THR A 760 -24.33 -25.29 -18.18
CA THR A 760 -25.37 -26.12 -17.57
C THR A 760 -26.06 -26.94 -18.66
N GLU A 761 -26.96 -27.84 -18.28
CA GLU A 761 -27.76 -28.63 -19.24
C GLU A 761 -28.73 -27.79 -20.09
N LYS A 762 -28.91 -26.50 -19.76
CA LYS A 762 -29.83 -25.57 -20.46
C LYS A 762 -29.12 -24.44 -21.21
N GLY A 763 -27.82 -24.26 -21.03
CA GLY A 763 -27.10 -23.09 -21.55
C GLY A 763 -25.89 -22.75 -20.69
N PHE A 764 -25.71 -21.46 -20.37
CA PHE A 764 -24.60 -20.96 -19.56
C PHE A 764 -25.08 -20.08 -18.40
N ASN A 765 -24.50 -20.28 -17.22
CA ASN A 765 -24.56 -19.29 -16.15
C ASN A 765 -23.51 -18.20 -16.42
N ILE A 766 -23.95 -16.94 -16.47
CA ILE A 766 -23.10 -15.76 -16.69
C ILE A 766 -22.73 -15.15 -15.34
N PHE A 767 -21.44 -14.99 -15.10
CA PHE A 767 -20.86 -14.37 -13.91
C PHE A 767 -20.08 -13.11 -14.29
N VAL A 768 -20.11 -12.09 -13.43
CA VAL A 768 -19.51 -10.77 -13.69
C VAL A 768 -18.88 -10.16 -12.44
N GLY A 769 -17.94 -9.21 -12.63
CA GLY A 769 -17.40 -8.43 -11.52
C GLY A 769 -16.50 -9.23 -10.56
N GLY A 770 -15.86 -10.30 -11.03
CA GLY A 770 -14.80 -10.98 -10.31
C GLY A 770 -13.43 -10.36 -10.60
N ASN A 771 -12.44 -10.61 -9.74
CA ASN A 771 -11.06 -10.32 -10.09
C ASN A 771 -10.02 -11.18 -9.35
N GLY A 772 -9.07 -11.74 -10.10
CA GLY A 772 -7.72 -11.98 -9.59
C GLY A 772 -6.92 -10.66 -9.45
N GLY A 773 -6.14 -10.53 -8.37
CA GLY A 773 -5.31 -9.35 -8.08
C GLY A 773 -4.91 -9.24 -6.60
N ALA A 774 -4.36 -8.08 -6.21
CA ALA A 774 -3.94 -7.79 -4.83
C ALA A 774 -5.08 -7.77 -3.79
N THR A 775 -6.31 -7.56 -4.24
CA THR A 775 -7.53 -7.76 -3.45
C THR A 775 -8.47 -8.62 -4.28
N PRO A 776 -8.43 -9.96 -4.15
CA PRO A 776 -9.25 -10.85 -4.97
C PRO A 776 -10.74 -10.70 -4.65
N ARG A 777 -11.59 -10.93 -5.65
CA ARG A 777 -13.06 -10.93 -5.53
C ARG A 777 -13.64 -12.05 -6.38
N HIS A 778 -14.61 -12.79 -5.86
CA HIS A 778 -15.42 -13.69 -6.68
C HIS A 778 -16.40 -12.89 -7.54
N SER A 779 -16.68 -13.37 -8.74
CA SER A 779 -17.72 -12.82 -9.60
C SER A 779 -19.11 -13.23 -9.14
N GLU A 780 -20.09 -12.34 -9.29
CA GLU A 780 -21.49 -12.59 -8.96
C GLU A 780 -22.25 -13.07 -10.20
N VAL A 781 -23.29 -13.88 -10.01
CA VAL A 781 -24.15 -14.34 -11.12
C VAL A 781 -24.96 -13.16 -11.67
N LEU A 782 -24.77 -12.81 -12.94
CA LEU A 782 -25.61 -11.87 -13.66
C LEU A 782 -26.92 -12.56 -14.08
N ALA A 783 -26.81 -13.65 -14.85
CA ALA A 783 -27.92 -14.43 -15.41
C ALA A 783 -27.63 -15.94 -15.32
N LYS A 784 -28.68 -16.77 -15.36
CA LYS A 784 -28.60 -18.25 -15.23
C LYS A 784 -29.21 -18.95 -16.43
N ASP A 785 -28.73 -20.16 -16.73
CA ASP A 785 -29.27 -21.05 -17.77
C ASP A 785 -29.50 -20.34 -19.14
N VAL A 786 -28.60 -19.43 -19.51
CA VAL A 786 -28.74 -18.54 -20.67
C VAL A 786 -28.45 -19.32 -21.97
N PRO A 787 -29.33 -19.29 -22.99
CA PRO A 787 -29.07 -19.89 -24.30
C PRO A 787 -27.78 -19.35 -24.94
N PRO A 788 -27.01 -20.16 -25.70
CA PRO A 788 -25.72 -19.72 -26.26
C PRO A 788 -25.77 -18.44 -27.09
N ASP A 789 -26.88 -18.18 -27.77
CA ASP A 789 -27.07 -17.00 -28.64
C ASP A 789 -27.24 -15.71 -27.81
N ASP A 790 -27.90 -15.78 -26.65
CA ASP A 790 -28.14 -14.64 -25.74
C ASP A 790 -26.89 -14.26 -24.91
N VAL A 791 -25.90 -15.15 -24.82
CA VAL A 791 -24.66 -14.92 -24.04
C VAL A 791 -23.87 -13.71 -24.55
N ILE A 792 -23.80 -13.52 -25.87
CA ILE A 792 -23.03 -12.42 -26.47
C ILE A 792 -23.73 -11.07 -26.25
N PRO A 793 -25.03 -10.87 -26.59
CA PRO A 793 -25.76 -9.63 -26.28
C PRO A 793 -25.65 -9.19 -24.81
N ILE A 794 -25.79 -10.13 -23.86
CA ILE A 794 -25.68 -9.80 -22.43
C ILE A 794 -24.25 -9.35 -22.05
N LEU A 795 -23.21 -9.97 -22.62
CA LEU A 795 -21.82 -9.56 -22.39
C LEU A 795 -21.46 -8.25 -23.11
N ASP A 796 -22.01 -7.99 -24.30
CA ASP A 796 -21.84 -6.73 -25.05
C ASP A 796 -22.36 -5.55 -24.23
N ARG A 797 -23.61 -5.64 -23.77
CA ARG A 797 -24.25 -4.66 -22.88
C ARG A 797 -23.41 -4.43 -21.61
N TYR A 798 -23.03 -5.51 -20.93
CA TYR A 798 -22.24 -5.48 -19.70
C TYR A 798 -20.90 -4.74 -19.89
N LEU A 799 -20.16 -5.09 -20.95
CA LEU A 799 -18.85 -4.51 -21.23
C LEU A 799 -18.96 -3.04 -21.66
N MET A 800 -19.94 -2.68 -22.48
CA MET A 800 -20.14 -1.26 -22.85
C MET A 800 -20.60 -0.41 -21.67
N PHE A 801 -21.51 -0.91 -20.82
CA PHE A 801 -21.94 -0.18 -19.63
C PHE A 801 -20.76 0.04 -18.67
N TYR A 802 -19.85 -0.94 -18.52
CA TYR A 802 -18.57 -0.78 -17.82
C TYR A 802 -17.65 0.26 -18.47
N ILE A 803 -17.44 0.20 -19.80
CA ILE A 803 -16.58 1.13 -20.55
C ILE A 803 -17.05 2.59 -20.41
N ARG A 804 -18.37 2.81 -20.44
CA ARG A 804 -19.01 4.12 -20.28
C ARG A 804 -18.93 4.65 -18.84
N THR A 805 -19.27 3.84 -17.85
CA THR A 805 -19.59 4.34 -16.49
C THR A 805 -18.50 4.14 -15.43
N ALA A 806 -17.52 3.26 -15.64
CA ALA A 806 -16.46 3.04 -14.64
C ALA A 806 -15.39 4.14 -14.65
N ASP A 807 -14.74 4.33 -13.50
CA ASP A 807 -13.68 5.32 -13.29
C ASP A 807 -12.30 4.83 -13.82
N ARG A 808 -11.35 5.76 -13.94
CA ARG A 808 -9.99 5.53 -14.44
C ARG A 808 -9.30 4.38 -13.68
N LEU A 809 -8.83 3.38 -14.42
CA LEU A 809 -8.14 2.18 -13.89
C LEU A 809 -8.99 1.28 -12.95
N GLN A 810 -10.29 1.53 -12.80
CA GLN A 810 -11.19 0.72 -11.96
C GLN A 810 -11.42 -0.67 -12.56
N ARG A 811 -11.29 -1.74 -11.76
CA ARG A 811 -11.69 -3.11 -12.15
C ARG A 811 -13.21 -3.25 -12.14
N THR A 812 -13.76 -4.11 -12.99
CA THR A 812 -15.21 -4.39 -13.02
C THR A 812 -15.76 -4.74 -11.64
N ALA A 813 -15.04 -5.54 -10.86
CA ALA A 813 -15.32 -5.83 -9.45
C ALA A 813 -15.61 -4.59 -8.58
N ARG A 814 -14.72 -3.58 -8.59
CA ARG A 814 -14.88 -2.34 -7.80
C ARG A 814 -15.83 -1.34 -8.44
N TRP A 815 -16.21 -1.56 -9.70
CA TRP A 815 -17.27 -0.82 -10.36
C TRP A 815 -18.64 -1.37 -9.99
N VAL A 816 -18.85 -2.69 -10.02
CA VAL A 816 -20.10 -3.33 -9.57
C VAL A 816 -20.40 -3.01 -8.10
N GLU A 817 -19.41 -3.04 -7.21
CA GLU A 817 -19.58 -2.62 -5.81
C GLU A 817 -20.01 -1.15 -5.65
N ASN A 818 -19.61 -0.27 -6.58
CA ASN A 818 -19.92 1.16 -6.54
C ASN A 818 -21.21 1.54 -7.29
N LEU A 819 -21.87 0.59 -7.97
CA LEU A 819 -23.18 0.83 -8.58
C LEU A 819 -24.26 0.95 -7.49
N PRO A 820 -25.25 1.86 -7.61
CA PRO A 820 -26.33 1.98 -6.63
C PRO A 820 -27.14 0.68 -6.54
N GLY A 821 -27.01 -0.09 -5.45
CA GLY A 821 -27.63 -1.43 -5.34
C GLY A 821 -26.86 -2.55 -6.04
N GLY A 822 -25.61 -2.31 -6.46
CA GLY A 822 -24.65 -3.32 -6.91
C GLY A 822 -25.14 -4.19 -8.08
N ILE A 823 -24.97 -5.51 -7.95
CA ILE A 823 -25.37 -6.49 -8.96
C ILE A 823 -26.88 -6.43 -9.29
N LYS A 824 -27.74 -6.00 -8.35
CA LYS A 824 -29.18 -5.92 -8.59
C LYS A 824 -29.49 -4.86 -9.64
N TYR A 825 -29.00 -3.64 -9.46
CA TYR A 825 -29.17 -2.56 -10.43
C TYR A 825 -28.49 -2.90 -11.78
N LEU A 826 -27.36 -3.62 -11.76
CA LEU A 826 -26.76 -4.10 -13.00
C LEU A 826 -27.69 -5.09 -13.76
N ARG A 827 -28.41 -5.98 -13.08
CA ARG A 827 -29.44 -6.82 -13.73
C ARG A 827 -30.59 -5.98 -14.28
N GLU A 828 -31.11 -5.05 -13.49
CA GLU A 828 -32.19 -4.13 -13.91
C GLU A 828 -31.80 -3.34 -15.18
N VAL A 829 -30.56 -2.87 -15.30
CA VAL A 829 -30.08 -2.14 -16.49
C VAL A 829 -29.80 -3.04 -17.69
N ILE A 830 -29.23 -4.23 -17.49
CA ILE A 830 -28.65 -5.06 -18.59
C ILE A 830 -29.59 -6.17 -19.08
N LEU A 831 -30.48 -6.67 -18.21
CA LEU A 831 -31.41 -7.77 -18.50
C LEU A 831 -32.86 -7.29 -18.65
N GLU A 832 -33.26 -6.29 -17.86
CA GLU A 832 -34.63 -5.74 -17.83
C GLU A 832 -34.76 -4.42 -18.64
N ASP A 833 -33.64 -3.95 -19.24
CA ASP A 833 -33.46 -2.67 -19.94
C ASP A 833 -34.15 -1.45 -19.28
N LYS A 834 -34.02 -1.33 -17.95
CA LYS A 834 -34.63 -0.27 -17.12
C LYS A 834 -34.33 1.17 -17.59
N LEU A 835 -33.32 1.36 -18.44
CA LEU A 835 -32.92 2.67 -18.98
C LEU A 835 -33.28 2.88 -20.46
N GLY A 836 -33.73 1.83 -21.19
CA GLY A 836 -34.00 1.90 -22.62
C GLY A 836 -32.75 2.10 -23.47
N ILE A 837 -31.64 1.43 -23.12
CA ILE A 837 -30.32 1.61 -23.75
C ILE A 837 -29.66 0.31 -24.23
N CYS A 838 -30.25 -0.87 -24.01
CA CYS A 838 -29.57 -2.13 -24.35
C CYS A 838 -29.21 -2.23 -25.84
N ASP A 839 -30.15 -1.93 -26.73
CA ASP A 839 -29.97 -1.77 -28.17
C ASP A 839 -28.80 -0.86 -28.56
N GLU A 840 -28.63 0.25 -27.83
CA GLU A 840 -27.62 1.27 -28.08
C GLU A 840 -26.23 0.82 -27.57
N LEU A 841 -26.18 0.09 -26.45
CA LEU A 841 -24.96 -0.55 -25.97
C LEU A 841 -24.49 -1.66 -26.94
N GLU A 842 -25.41 -2.45 -27.51
CA GLU A 842 -25.09 -3.46 -28.50
C GLU A 842 -24.58 -2.84 -29.81
N LYS A 843 -25.22 -1.77 -30.31
CA LYS A 843 -24.74 -1.01 -31.48
C LYS A 843 -23.32 -0.46 -31.27
N GLN A 844 -23.07 0.20 -30.13
CA GLN A 844 -21.75 0.72 -29.79
C GLN A 844 -20.69 -0.39 -29.67
N MET A 845 -21.04 -1.56 -29.10
CA MET A 845 -20.13 -2.71 -29.10
C MET A 845 -19.85 -3.17 -30.54
N GLN A 846 -20.88 -3.28 -31.39
CA GLN A 846 -20.73 -3.77 -32.75
C GLN A 846 -19.89 -2.83 -33.64
N GLU A 847 -19.91 -1.51 -33.40
CA GLU A 847 -18.98 -0.54 -34.01
C GLU A 847 -17.52 -0.79 -33.58
N LEU A 848 -17.26 -1.03 -32.29
CA LEU A 848 -15.92 -1.33 -31.77
C LEU A 848 -15.38 -2.70 -32.26
N VAL A 849 -16.24 -3.72 -32.31
CA VAL A 849 -15.89 -5.04 -32.86
C VAL A 849 -15.62 -4.94 -34.37
N GLY A 850 -16.47 -4.20 -35.11
CA GLY A 850 -16.35 -4.00 -36.56
C GLY A 850 -15.13 -3.18 -36.99
N THR A 851 -14.43 -2.53 -36.07
CA THR A 851 -13.22 -1.73 -36.32
C THR A 851 -11.92 -2.43 -35.92
N PHE A 852 -11.92 -3.75 -35.73
CA PHE A 852 -10.71 -4.51 -35.39
C PHE A 852 -9.62 -4.44 -36.47
N PHE A 853 -8.38 -4.18 -36.03
CA PHE A 853 -7.14 -4.42 -36.77
C PHE A 853 -6.07 -4.95 -35.81
N CYS A 854 -5.04 -5.60 -36.36
CA CYS A 854 -3.86 -6.00 -35.57
C CYS A 854 -2.86 -4.84 -35.52
N GLU A 855 -2.72 -4.18 -34.36
CA GLU A 855 -1.84 -3.02 -34.17
C GLU A 855 -0.39 -3.26 -34.66
N TRP A 856 0.13 -4.48 -34.46
CA TRP A 856 1.46 -4.83 -34.95
C TRP A 856 1.54 -5.00 -36.47
N THR A 857 0.48 -5.48 -37.13
CA THR A 857 0.42 -5.53 -38.59
C THR A 857 0.37 -4.11 -39.18
N GLU A 858 -0.37 -3.20 -38.57
CA GLU A 858 -0.43 -1.80 -39.00
C GLU A 858 0.88 -1.04 -38.78
N VAL A 859 1.56 -1.25 -37.64
CA VAL A 859 2.93 -0.75 -37.41
C VAL A 859 3.90 -1.27 -38.47
N LEU A 860 3.76 -2.53 -38.90
CA LEU A 860 4.61 -3.09 -39.95
C LEU A 860 4.27 -2.53 -41.33
N ASN A 861 3.01 -2.19 -41.63
CA ASN A 861 2.61 -1.62 -42.91
C ASN A 861 2.92 -0.11 -43.04
N ASP A 862 3.09 0.61 -41.92
CA ASP A 862 3.27 2.08 -41.88
C ASP A 862 4.75 2.49 -41.65
N PRO A 863 5.44 3.06 -42.67
CA PRO A 863 6.84 3.49 -42.54
C PRO A 863 7.09 4.65 -41.55
N ASP A 864 6.07 5.42 -41.17
CA ASP A 864 6.16 6.46 -40.15
C ASP A 864 6.08 5.83 -38.75
N LYS A 865 5.15 4.91 -38.51
CA LYS A 865 5.04 4.16 -37.23
C LYS A 865 6.30 3.35 -36.94
N ARG A 866 6.90 2.70 -37.96
CA ARG A 866 8.19 1.98 -37.81
C ARG A 866 9.30 2.84 -37.19
N LYS A 867 9.35 4.16 -37.45
CA LYS A 867 10.43 5.04 -36.97
C LYS A 867 10.47 5.17 -35.44
N ALA A 868 9.34 4.99 -34.74
CA ALA A 868 9.25 5.11 -33.28
C ALA A 868 10.08 4.05 -32.51
N PHE A 869 10.45 2.94 -33.17
CA PHE A 869 11.20 1.84 -32.58
C PHE A 869 12.73 2.02 -32.66
N GLN A 870 13.22 3.05 -33.36
CA GLN A 870 14.65 3.41 -33.39
C GLN A 870 15.15 3.74 -31.98
N GLN A 871 16.35 3.27 -31.62
CA GLN A 871 16.89 3.48 -30.26
C GLN A 871 17.28 4.94 -30.02
N PHE A 872 17.94 5.59 -30.99
CA PHE A 872 18.36 6.99 -30.94
C PHE A 872 17.94 7.73 -32.21
N ALA A 873 17.54 9.00 -32.08
CA ALA A 873 17.11 9.82 -33.21
C ALA A 873 18.29 10.38 -34.05
N ASN A 874 19.51 10.33 -33.50
CA ASN A 874 20.72 10.92 -34.09
C ASN A 874 21.84 9.90 -34.40
N SER A 875 21.62 8.61 -34.19
CA SER A 875 22.60 7.55 -34.50
C SER A 875 21.91 6.26 -34.93
N ALA A 876 22.56 5.52 -35.84
CA ALA A 876 22.18 4.16 -36.21
C ALA A 876 22.84 3.09 -35.30
N GLU A 877 23.71 3.51 -34.37
CA GLU A 877 24.29 2.66 -33.34
C GLU A 877 23.19 2.11 -32.42
N ASN A 878 23.19 0.79 -32.21
CA ASN A 878 22.31 0.13 -31.27
C ASN A 878 23.12 -0.35 -30.06
N ARG A 879 22.64 -0.05 -28.85
CA ARG A 879 23.28 -0.44 -27.58
C ARG A 879 22.44 -1.48 -26.84
N ASP A 880 23.10 -2.45 -26.22
CA ASP A 880 22.44 -3.33 -25.26
C ASP A 880 21.87 -2.53 -24.06
N PRO A 881 20.82 -3.03 -23.40
CA PRO A 881 20.25 -2.38 -22.22
C PRO A 881 21.27 -2.20 -21.10
N ALA A 882 21.11 -1.14 -20.31
CA ALA A 882 21.98 -0.80 -19.16
C ALA A 882 21.76 -1.71 -17.93
N VAL A 883 21.54 -3.01 -18.14
CA VAL A 883 21.40 -4.06 -17.12
C VAL A 883 21.97 -5.35 -17.72
N GLU A 884 22.94 -5.96 -17.04
CA GLU A 884 23.61 -7.16 -17.53
C GLU A 884 22.68 -8.39 -17.61
N LYS A 885 23.02 -9.35 -18.49
CA LYS A 885 22.31 -10.62 -18.64
C LYS A 885 22.91 -11.68 -17.70
N VAL A 886 22.07 -12.56 -17.18
CA VAL A 886 22.41 -13.66 -16.27
C VAL A 886 21.69 -14.92 -16.72
N GLU A 887 22.44 -16.00 -16.95
CA GLU A 887 21.89 -17.31 -17.31
C GLU A 887 21.33 -18.05 -16.09
N GLU A 888 20.05 -18.41 -16.13
CA GLU A 888 19.37 -19.07 -15.01
C GLU A 888 18.32 -20.07 -15.51
N ARG A 889 18.34 -21.30 -14.98
CA ARG A 889 17.51 -22.43 -15.44
C ARG A 889 17.60 -22.72 -16.96
N GLY A 890 18.70 -22.31 -17.60
CA GLY A 890 18.94 -22.48 -19.04
C GLY A 890 18.31 -21.40 -19.94
N GLN A 891 17.99 -20.22 -19.39
CA GLN A 891 17.54 -19.05 -20.14
C GLN A 891 18.15 -17.75 -19.57
N SER A 892 18.48 -16.80 -20.46
CA SER A 892 18.90 -15.44 -20.08
C SER A 892 17.77 -14.69 -19.36
N ARG A 893 18.08 -14.06 -18.23
CA ARG A 893 17.28 -13.01 -17.59
C ARG A 893 18.14 -11.78 -17.29
N PRO A 894 17.58 -10.57 -17.13
CA PRO A 894 18.35 -9.46 -16.58
C PRO A 894 18.87 -9.76 -15.17
N ALA A 895 19.98 -9.13 -14.80
CA ALA A 895 20.45 -8.97 -13.43
C ALA A 895 19.33 -8.46 -12.51
N TYR A 896 19.47 -8.69 -11.20
CA TYR A 896 18.60 -8.07 -10.21
C TYR A 896 18.87 -6.56 -10.20
N TRP A 897 17.86 -5.76 -9.84
CA TRP A 897 18.09 -4.31 -9.67
C TRP A 897 19.10 -4.07 -8.55
N ALA A 898 19.94 -3.05 -8.72
CA ALA A 898 20.75 -2.51 -7.63
C ALA A 898 19.85 -2.19 -6.43
N LYS A 899 20.36 -2.50 -5.23
CA LYS A 899 19.63 -2.36 -3.96
C LYS A 899 19.23 -0.90 -3.70
N GLU A 900 20.11 0.03 -4.08
CA GLU A 900 19.98 1.48 -3.91
C GLU A 900 19.62 2.17 -5.24
N SER A 901 19.32 3.47 -5.16
CA SER A 901 19.15 4.35 -6.32
C SER A 901 20.31 5.35 -6.40
N ALA A 902 20.52 5.99 -7.55
CA ALA A 902 21.44 7.12 -7.60
C ALA A 902 20.80 8.30 -6.85
N HIS A 903 21.53 8.86 -5.88
CA HIS A 903 21.10 10.00 -5.05
C HIS A 903 22.00 11.24 -5.24
N ASP A 904 22.98 11.14 -6.13
CA ASP A 904 23.81 12.22 -6.65
C ASP A 904 22.96 13.47 -7.00
N ASP A 905 23.54 14.66 -6.89
CA ASP A 905 22.88 15.87 -7.38
C ASP A 905 23.25 16.16 -8.84
N PHE A 906 22.61 15.42 -9.74
CA PHE A 906 22.82 15.53 -11.18
C PHE A 906 22.53 16.94 -11.72
N LYS A 907 21.52 17.65 -11.18
CA LYS A 907 21.26 19.05 -11.58
C LYS A 907 22.31 20.01 -10.99
N GLY A 908 22.78 19.73 -9.76
CA GLY A 908 23.77 20.55 -9.04
C GLY A 908 25.18 20.48 -9.63
N THR A 909 25.42 19.58 -10.60
CA THR A 909 26.70 19.40 -11.27
C THR A 909 27.15 20.69 -11.96
N ARG A 910 28.28 21.26 -11.50
CA ARG A 910 28.91 22.46 -12.06
C ARG A 910 29.89 22.03 -13.16
N TRP A 911 29.56 22.33 -14.41
CA TRP A 911 30.36 21.95 -15.57
C TRP A 911 31.53 22.92 -15.83
N THR A 912 32.69 22.43 -16.27
CA THR A 912 33.88 23.27 -16.56
C THR A 912 33.63 24.31 -17.64
N SER A 913 32.82 23.96 -18.64
CA SER A 913 32.41 24.80 -19.76
C SER A 913 31.10 24.27 -20.36
N LEU A 914 30.34 25.12 -21.04
CA LEU A 914 29.09 24.73 -21.72
C LEU A 914 29.04 25.35 -23.12
N THR A 915 29.06 24.50 -24.14
CA THR A 915 29.12 24.89 -25.56
C THR A 915 27.87 24.45 -26.31
N TRP A 916 27.37 25.30 -27.21
CA TRP A 916 26.25 24.95 -28.08
C TRP A 916 26.72 23.98 -29.17
N GLN A 917 26.06 22.83 -29.30
CA GLN A 917 26.42 21.78 -30.25
C GLN A 917 25.16 21.25 -30.96
N PRO A 918 25.16 21.01 -32.28
CA PRO A 918 24.04 20.38 -32.97
C PRO A 918 23.96 18.91 -32.56
N ILE A 919 22.76 18.42 -32.25
CA ILE A 919 22.57 17.05 -31.73
C ILE A 919 21.59 16.23 -32.57
N VAL A 920 20.50 16.83 -33.07
CA VAL A 920 19.45 16.13 -33.83
C VAL A 920 18.68 17.10 -34.71
N GLU A 921 18.23 16.65 -35.89
CA GLU A 921 17.42 17.45 -36.82
C GLU A 921 16.04 17.79 -36.21
N ALA A 922 15.59 19.04 -36.32
CA ALA A 922 14.31 19.48 -35.77
C ALA A 922 13.10 18.71 -36.32
N LYS A 923 13.17 18.27 -37.59
CA LYS A 923 12.17 17.43 -38.26
C LYS A 923 11.94 16.04 -37.62
N ARG A 924 12.75 15.65 -36.63
CA ARG A 924 12.51 14.45 -35.80
C ARG A 924 11.46 14.68 -34.69
N PHE A 925 11.08 15.93 -34.44
CA PHE A 925 10.06 16.33 -33.49
C PHE A 925 8.81 16.81 -34.23
N GLN A 926 7.67 16.74 -33.55
CA GLN A 926 6.39 17.28 -34.02
C GLN A 926 5.88 18.24 -32.95
N ASP A 927 5.30 19.37 -33.34
CA ASP A 927 4.60 20.22 -32.38
C ASP A 927 3.17 19.68 -32.24
N LEU A 928 2.81 19.26 -31.02
CA LEU A 928 1.60 18.52 -30.69
C LEU A 928 1.12 18.94 -29.31
N ASP A 929 -0.20 19.02 -29.10
CA ASP A 929 -0.83 19.32 -27.81
C ASP A 929 -0.43 18.33 -26.70
N THR A 930 0.04 17.13 -27.07
CA THR A 930 0.57 16.12 -26.14
C THR A 930 2.05 16.27 -25.80
N GLY A 931 2.79 17.11 -26.53
CA GLY A 931 4.25 17.15 -26.59
C GLY A 931 4.86 16.04 -27.46
N SER A 932 6.14 16.21 -27.82
CA SER A 932 6.96 15.26 -28.58
C SER A 932 8.33 15.09 -27.92
N SER A 933 8.97 13.92 -28.11
CA SER A 933 10.21 13.56 -27.41
C SER A 933 11.07 12.60 -28.22
N GLN A 934 12.39 12.66 -28.01
CA GLN A 934 13.38 11.76 -28.63
C GLN A 934 14.48 11.38 -27.64
N THR A 935 15.03 10.17 -27.79
CA THR A 935 16.32 9.80 -27.19
C THR A 935 17.45 10.14 -28.15
N VAL A 936 18.54 10.71 -27.65
CA VAL A 936 19.76 10.99 -28.44
C VAL A 936 21.00 10.50 -27.71
N LEU A 937 22.03 10.13 -28.48
CA LEU A 937 23.30 9.61 -27.97
C LEU A 937 24.42 10.63 -28.17
N ARG A 938 25.31 10.77 -27.19
CA ARG A 938 26.53 11.58 -27.29
C ARG A 938 27.64 11.02 -26.39
N GLY A 939 28.68 10.45 -26.99
CA GLY A 939 29.73 9.74 -26.25
C GLY A 939 29.18 8.43 -25.68
N ASP A 940 29.35 8.23 -24.38
CA ASP A 940 28.65 7.19 -23.62
C ASP A 940 27.30 7.63 -23.05
N THR A 941 27.03 8.93 -23.00
CA THR A 941 25.84 9.52 -22.40
C THR A 941 24.63 9.46 -23.33
N GLN A 942 23.49 9.04 -22.77
CA GLN A 942 22.18 9.16 -23.40
C GLN A 942 21.42 10.36 -22.83
N LEU A 943 20.82 11.17 -23.70
CA LEU A 943 20.03 12.34 -23.33
C LEU A 943 18.58 12.18 -23.82
N ALA A 944 17.66 12.80 -23.09
CA ALA A 944 16.27 12.98 -23.51
C ALA A 944 16.09 14.41 -24.01
N VAL A 945 15.43 14.57 -25.17
CA VAL A 945 15.06 15.87 -25.72
C VAL A 945 13.56 15.91 -25.93
N PHE A 946 12.92 17.04 -25.62
CA PHE A 946 11.48 17.25 -25.65
C PHE A 946 11.15 18.52 -26.45
N LYS A 947 10.10 18.49 -27.28
CA LYS A 947 9.47 19.68 -27.89
C LYS A 947 8.09 19.86 -27.27
N LEU A 948 7.87 21.00 -26.61
CA LEU A 948 6.67 21.33 -25.82
C LEU A 948 6.26 22.78 -26.12
N LYS A 949 5.04 22.99 -26.63
CA LYS A 949 4.49 24.31 -27.03
C LYS A 949 5.52 25.11 -27.86
N GLY A 950 6.01 24.52 -28.96
CA GLY A 950 7.04 25.08 -29.84
C GLY A 950 8.48 25.12 -29.30
N LYS A 951 8.70 25.03 -27.98
CA LYS A 951 10.02 25.17 -27.33
C LYS A 951 10.69 23.83 -27.04
N TYR A 952 12.03 23.84 -26.97
CA TYR A 952 12.84 22.65 -26.68
C TYR A 952 13.35 22.62 -25.25
N TYR A 953 13.45 21.42 -24.70
CA TYR A 953 13.97 21.13 -23.37
C TYR A 953 14.81 19.85 -23.43
N ALA A 954 15.87 19.74 -22.64
CA ALA A 954 16.71 18.54 -22.61
C ALA A 954 17.17 18.14 -21.20
N SER A 955 17.38 16.84 -21.01
CA SER A 955 17.90 16.25 -19.76
C SER A 955 18.75 15.02 -20.04
N GLN A 956 19.37 14.45 -19.00
CA GLN A 956 19.81 13.05 -19.05
C GLN A 956 18.65 12.10 -19.38
N GLN A 957 18.94 10.94 -19.99
CA GLN A 957 17.95 9.88 -20.26
C GLN A 957 17.69 8.96 -19.05
N MET A 958 18.61 8.93 -18.09
CA MET A 958 18.52 8.06 -16.90
C MET A 958 17.63 8.67 -15.81
N CYS A 959 16.60 7.94 -15.38
CA CYS A 959 15.97 8.19 -14.08
C CYS A 959 16.89 7.67 -12.96
N PRO A 960 17.24 8.49 -11.94
CA PRO A 960 18.10 8.06 -10.83
C PRO A 960 17.54 6.87 -10.05
N HIS A 961 16.20 6.78 -9.92
CA HIS A 961 15.54 5.65 -9.26
C HIS A 961 15.80 4.35 -10.02
N ARG A 962 16.47 3.38 -9.38
CA ARG A 962 16.97 2.12 -9.98
C ARG A 962 17.85 2.28 -11.23
N ARG A 963 18.36 3.49 -11.52
CA ARG A 963 19.20 3.82 -12.69
C ARG A 963 18.59 3.41 -14.05
N THR A 964 17.27 3.52 -14.21
CA THR A 964 16.57 3.11 -15.43
C THR A 964 16.60 4.18 -16.52
N PHE A 965 17.10 3.84 -17.71
CA PHE A 965 17.14 4.71 -18.88
C PHE A 965 15.78 4.70 -19.60
N GLY A 966 15.22 5.88 -19.89
CA GLY A 966 13.92 6.02 -20.55
C GLY A 966 13.15 7.32 -20.26
N LEU A 967 13.77 8.42 -19.82
CA LEU A 967 13.02 9.65 -19.53
C LEU A 967 12.33 10.25 -20.77
N SER A 968 12.90 10.14 -21.97
CA SER A 968 12.22 10.48 -23.24
C SER A 968 10.91 9.73 -23.45
N ASP A 969 10.77 8.56 -22.84
CA ASP A 969 9.67 7.64 -23.11
C ASP A 969 8.51 7.88 -22.12
N GLY A 970 8.73 8.70 -21.09
CA GLY A 970 7.73 9.12 -20.11
C GLY A 970 6.60 9.99 -20.67
N LEU A 971 5.62 10.26 -19.80
CA LEU A 971 4.57 11.24 -20.08
C LEU A 971 5.05 12.62 -19.62
N VAL A 972 5.11 13.57 -20.55
CA VAL A 972 5.29 14.99 -20.23
C VAL A 972 3.98 15.59 -19.72
N GLY A 973 4.07 16.49 -18.74
CA GLY A 973 2.92 17.14 -18.12
C GLY A 973 3.18 18.58 -17.73
N GLU A 974 2.11 19.26 -17.34
CA GLU A 974 2.06 20.66 -16.97
C GLU A 974 1.41 20.83 -15.59
N THR A 975 1.90 21.79 -14.81
CA THR A 975 1.32 22.20 -13.53
C THR A 975 1.45 23.72 -13.37
N LYS A 976 0.41 24.39 -12.86
CA LYS A 976 0.51 25.79 -12.43
C LYS A 976 0.91 25.85 -10.95
N GLY A 977 1.64 26.90 -10.57
CA GLY A 977 1.99 27.15 -9.16
C GLY A 977 0.76 27.51 -8.33
N PRO A 978 0.82 27.39 -6.99
CA PRO A 978 -0.30 27.75 -6.11
C PRO A 978 -0.61 29.25 -6.11
N ASP A 979 0.36 30.10 -6.43
CA ASP A 979 0.29 31.57 -6.26
C ASP A 979 0.07 32.33 -7.59
N ASP A 980 -0.81 31.81 -8.47
CA ASP A 980 -1.20 32.41 -9.77
C ASP A 980 0.00 32.85 -10.68
N CYS A 981 1.13 32.16 -10.52
CA CYS A 981 2.38 32.49 -11.19
C CYS A 981 2.25 32.32 -12.72
N LYS A 982 2.63 33.36 -13.47
CA LYS A 982 2.44 33.47 -14.93
C LYS A 982 3.17 32.42 -15.80
N GLU A 983 4.02 31.58 -15.22
CA GLU A 983 4.73 30.52 -15.93
C GLU A 983 4.33 29.13 -15.42
N SER A 984 3.83 28.29 -16.34
CA SER A 984 3.57 26.88 -16.09
C SER A 984 4.86 26.09 -15.86
N LYS A 985 4.86 25.16 -14.92
CA LYS A 985 5.93 24.17 -14.72
C LYS A 985 5.68 22.94 -15.59
N PHE A 986 6.57 22.70 -16.54
CA PHE A 986 6.61 21.49 -17.35
C PHE A 986 7.49 20.45 -16.67
N TYR A 987 7.08 19.18 -16.74
CA TYR A 987 7.82 18.06 -16.16
C TYR A 987 7.69 16.81 -17.02
N VAL A 988 8.56 15.83 -16.77
CA VAL A 988 8.43 14.47 -17.30
C VAL A 988 8.24 13.46 -16.17
N SER A 989 7.20 12.63 -16.30
CA SER A 989 6.93 11.52 -15.38
C SER A 989 7.66 10.26 -15.87
N CYS A 990 8.62 9.78 -15.08
CA CYS A 990 9.43 8.60 -15.40
C CYS A 990 8.53 7.38 -15.71
N PRO A 991 8.67 6.72 -16.87
CA PRO A 991 7.75 5.68 -17.31
C PRO A 991 7.71 4.46 -16.36
N TYR A 992 8.85 4.12 -15.76
CA TYR A 992 9.00 3.00 -14.82
C TYR A 992 8.47 3.31 -13.40
N HIS A 993 8.68 4.54 -12.91
CA HIS A 993 8.65 4.85 -11.46
C HIS A 993 7.77 6.06 -11.08
N LYS A 994 7.15 6.73 -12.05
CA LYS A 994 6.30 7.92 -11.89
C LYS A 994 6.93 9.04 -11.04
N ARG A 995 8.27 9.15 -11.12
CA ARG A 995 9.04 10.27 -10.58
C ARG A 995 8.93 11.46 -11.55
N ASN A 996 8.50 12.60 -11.05
CA ASN A 996 8.13 13.76 -11.88
C ASN A 996 9.23 14.82 -11.84
N PHE A 997 10.02 14.91 -12.90
CA PHE A 997 11.19 15.81 -12.96
C PHE A 997 10.88 17.08 -13.76
N GLN A 998 11.12 18.26 -13.17
CA GLN A 998 10.86 19.56 -13.81
C GLN A 998 11.84 19.80 -14.98
N LEU A 999 11.32 20.25 -16.13
CA LEU A 999 12.08 20.45 -17.38
C LEU A 999 12.42 21.93 -17.66
N ASN A 1000 11.66 22.88 -17.11
CA ASN A 1000 11.78 24.31 -17.42
C ASN A 1000 12.06 25.19 -16.19
N GLY A 1001 12.34 26.47 -16.44
CA GLY A 1001 12.83 27.42 -15.44
C GLY A 1001 14.35 27.39 -15.27
N ALA A 1002 14.89 28.21 -14.38
CA ALA A 1002 16.31 28.18 -14.04
C ALA A 1002 16.66 26.93 -13.20
N VAL A 1003 17.91 26.47 -13.28
CA VAL A 1003 18.45 25.48 -12.34
C VAL A 1003 18.78 26.21 -11.03
N ASP A 1004 18.07 25.88 -9.96
CA ASP A 1004 18.41 26.32 -8.61
C ASP A 1004 19.48 25.38 -8.05
N PHE A 1005 20.74 25.81 -8.10
CA PHE A 1005 21.89 25.02 -7.68
C PHE A 1005 22.04 24.91 -6.15
N GLU A 1006 21.34 25.75 -5.37
CA GLU A 1006 21.49 25.80 -3.91
C GLU A 1006 20.37 25.02 -3.20
N ASN A 1007 19.18 24.93 -3.81
CA ASN A 1007 18.04 24.16 -3.31
C ASN A 1007 17.70 23.00 -4.24
N LYS A 1008 18.09 21.77 -3.89
CA LYS A 1008 17.85 20.54 -4.70
C LYS A 1008 16.37 20.36 -5.10
N ALA A 1009 15.42 20.77 -4.27
CA ALA A 1009 13.98 20.60 -4.52
C ALA A 1009 13.36 21.61 -5.53
N ALA A 1010 14.03 22.72 -5.86
CA ALA A 1010 13.48 23.78 -6.72
C ALA A 1010 14.10 23.83 -8.14
N GLY A 1011 13.44 24.54 -9.06
CA GLY A 1011 13.97 24.80 -10.40
C GLY A 1011 14.05 23.59 -11.35
N ALA A 1012 14.61 23.81 -12.54
CA ALA A 1012 14.79 22.76 -13.54
C ALA A 1012 15.68 21.62 -13.02
N GLY A 1013 15.28 20.38 -13.30
CA GLY A 1013 15.95 19.16 -12.84
C GLY A 1013 15.51 18.64 -11.47
N SER A 1014 14.71 19.36 -10.68
CA SER A 1014 14.21 18.81 -9.40
C SER A 1014 13.09 17.78 -9.60
N CYS A 1015 12.94 16.85 -8.64
CA CYS A 1015 11.87 15.85 -8.64
C CYS A 1015 10.76 16.23 -7.65
N SER A 1016 9.57 16.58 -8.16
CA SER A 1016 8.48 17.17 -7.36
C SER A 1016 7.80 16.22 -6.39
N ASN A 1017 8.03 14.90 -6.53
CA ASN A 1017 7.48 13.86 -5.65
C ASN A 1017 8.55 12.98 -4.98
N ASP A 1018 9.83 13.36 -5.06
CA ASP A 1018 10.95 12.73 -4.33
C ASP A 1018 12.16 13.67 -4.30
N THR A 1019 12.21 14.57 -3.31
CA THR A 1019 13.23 15.64 -3.23
C THR A 1019 14.66 15.13 -3.04
N SER A 1020 14.86 13.83 -2.78
CA SER A 1020 16.19 13.21 -2.76
C SER A 1020 16.82 13.11 -4.16
N MET A 1021 16.01 13.19 -5.22
CA MET A 1021 16.41 12.97 -6.60
C MET A 1021 16.41 14.27 -7.42
N SER A 1022 17.38 14.38 -8.31
CA SER A 1022 17.43 15.41 -9.35
C SER A 1022 17.96 14.80 -10.66
N ILE A 1023 17.81 15.52 -11.78
CA ILE A 1023 18.39 15.17 -13.08
C ILE A 1023 19.12 16.37 -13.68
N ALA A 1024 20.22 16.12 -14.36
CA ALA A 1024 20.88 17.11 -15.20
C ALA A 1024 19.93 17.57 -16.30
N THR A 1025 19.77 18.89 -16.43
CA THR A 1025 19.03 19.55 -17.52
C THR A 1025 19.96 20.43 -18.33
N PHE A 1026 19.67 20.59 -19.61
CA PHE A 1026 20.50 21.32 -20.56
C PHE A 1026 19.65 22.29 -21.38
N ALA A 1027 20.19 23.48 -21.65
CA ALA A 1027 19.54 24.42 -22.55
C ALA A 1027 19.47 23.84 -23.97
N ALA A 1028 18.33 24.05 -24.64
CA ALA A 1028 18.03 23.49 -25.96
C ALA A 1028 17.34 24.55 -26.83
N GLU A 1029 17.75 24.65 -28.09
CA GLU A 1029 17.18 25.60 -29.07
C GLU A 1029 17.18 25.01 -30.48
N GLU A 1030 16.18 25.34 -31.29
CA GLU A 1030 16.18 25.10 -32.75
C GLU A 1030 16.78 26.33 -33.44
N ARG A 1031 17.57 26.12 -34.50
CA ARG A 1031 18.22 27.18 -35.29
C ARG A 1031 17.84 27.11 -36.76
N ASP A 1032 18.14 28.19 -37.49
CA ASP A 1032 17.79 28.38 -38.90
C ASP A 1032 18.40 27.33 -39.86
N ASP A 1033 19.39 26.55 -39.40
CA ASP A 1033 19.96 25.40 -40.12
C ASP A 1033 19.11 24.11 -40.01
N GLY A 1034 18.00 24.16 -39.27
CA GLY A 1034 17.10 23.03 -39.05
C GLY A 1034 17.57 22.03 -37.99
N TRP A 1035 18.58 22.35 -37.19
CA TRP A 1035 19.07 21.51 -36.11
C TRP A 1035 18.63 21.98 -34.72
N VAL A 1036 18.39 21.02 -33.84
CA VAL A 1036 18.27 21.25 -32.40
C VAL A 1036 19.67 21.22 -31.80
N TYR A 1037 20.08 22.36 -31.26
CA TYR A 1037 21.32 22.54 -30.52
C TYR A 1037 21.07 22.31 -29.03
N LEU A 1038 21.99 21.61 -28.37
CA LEU A 1038 22.04 21.50 -26.90
C LEU A 1038 23.30 22.21 -26.38
N LYS A 1039 23.19 22.87 -25.22
CA LYS A 1039 24.34 23.50 -24.56
C LYS A 1039 24.99 22.50 -23.60
N LEU A 1040 26.04 21.82 -24.08
CA LEU A 1040 26.64 20.64 -23.43
C LEU A 1040 28.09 20.88 -22.96
N PRO A 1041 28.52 20.13 -21.92
CA PRO A 1041 29.91 20.09 -21.47
C PRO A 1041 30.82 19.28 -22.40
N PRO A 1042 32.15 19.27 -22.16
CA PRO A 1042 33.07 18.32 -22.79
C PRO A 1042 32.60 16.87 -22.62
N VAL A 1043 32.70 16.06 -23.70
CA VAL A 1043 32.10 14.71 -23.73
C VAL A 1043 32.64 13.80 -22.61
N GLN A 1044 33.95 13.84 -22.33
CA GLN A 1044 34.56 13.05 -21.27
C GLN A 1044 34.08 13.46 -19.86
N GLU A 1045 33.80 14.74 -19.65
CA GLU A 1045 33.23 15.25 -18.40
C GLU A 1045 31.76 14.79 -18.25
N MET A 1046 30.99 14.87 -19.35
CA MET A 1046 29.62 14.38 -19.40
C MET A 1046 29.54 12.88 -19.10
N ASP A 1047 30.37 12.06 -19.75
CA ASP A 1047 30.38 10.60 -19.60
C ASP A 1047 30.84 10.16 -18.20
N ASN A 1048 31.78 10.88 -17.59
CA ASN A 1048 32.18 10.68 -16.19
C ASN A 1048 31.03 10.93 -15.19
N VAL A 1049 30.04 11.75 -15.53
CA VAL A 1049 28.87 12.03 -14.67
C VAL A 1049 27.67 11.16 -15.05
N LEU A 1050 27.34 11.05 -16.34
CA LEU A 1050 26.06 10.56 -16.90
C LEU A 1050 26.20 9.34 -17.83
N GLY A 1051 27.41 8.84 -18.09
CA GLY A 1051 27.67 7.77 -19.05
C GLY A 1051 26.88 6.48 -18.78
N THR A 1052 26.40 5.83 -19.86
CA THR A 1052 25.58 4.61 -19.78
C THR A 1052 26.29 3.49 -19.03
N ASN A 1053 27.58 3.28 -19.28
CA ASN A 1053 28.36 2.19 -18.70
C ASN A 1053 28.64 2.39 -17.20
N LYS A 1054 28.80 3.64 -16.75
CA LYS A 1054 28.96 3.99 -15.31
C LYS A 1054 27.74 3.56 -14.49
N TRP A 1055 26.55 3.73 -15.05
CA TRP A 1055 25.28 3.51 -14.35
C TRP A 1055 24.61 2.17 -14.68
N ALA A 1056 25.20 1.36 -15.56
CA ALA A 1056 24.66 0.06 -15.96
C ALA A 1056 24.65 -0.94 -14.79
N VAL A 1057 23.50 -1.56 -14.55
CA VAL A 1057 23.30 -2.51 -13.44
C VAL A 1057 24.05 -3.82 -13.68
N LYS A 1058 25.01 -4.12 -12.80
CA LYS A 1058 25.92 -5.25 -12.87
C LYS A 1058 25.36 -6.49 -12.20
N ALA A 1059 25.69 -7.67 -12.72
CA ALA A 1059 25.20 -8.95 -12.23
C ALA A 1059 25.59 -9.24 -10.76
N GLY A 1060 26.66 -8.63 -10.25
CA GLY A 1060 27.15 -8.77 -8.88
C GLY A 1060 26.62 -7.75 -7.85
N GLU A 1061 25.92 -6.69 -8.26
CA GLU A 1061 25.45 -5.63 -7.35
C GLU A 1061 24.31 -6.06 -6.41
N ALA A 1062 23.62 -7.15 -6.73
CA ALA A 1062 22.53 -7.69 -5.93
C ALA A 1062 22.61 -9.23 -5.93
N PRO A 1063 22.67 -9.87 -4.75
CA PRO A 1063 22.85 -11.32 -4.65
C PRO A 1063 21.64 -12.06 -5.22
N ASN A 1064 21.85 -13.30 -5.69
CA ASN A 1064 20.75 -14.20 -5.99
C ASN A 1064 20.04 -14.59 -4.67
N PRO A 1065 18.78 -14.17 -4.43
CA PRO A 1065 18.08 -14.46 -3.17
C PRO A 1065 17.88 -15.97 -2.96
N PHE A 1066 17.84 -16.75 -4.03
CA PHE A 1066 17.67 -18.20 -3.95
C PHE A 1066 18.99 -18.97 -3.79
N ALA A 1067 20.16 -18.34 -3.73
CA ALA A 1067 21.43 -19.05 -3.61
C ALA A 1067 21.52 -19.91 -2.33
N SER A 1068 21.04 -19.37 -1.19
CA SER A 1068 20.94 -20.10 0.09
C SER A 1068 19.96 -21.29 0.00
N LEU A 1069 18.84 -21.10 -0.69
CA LEU A 1069 17.83 -22.14 -0.90
C LEU A 1069 18.33 -23.25 -1.84
N ASP A 1070 18.97 -22.88 -2.94
CA ASP A 1070 19.60 -23.81 -3.88
C ASP A 1070 20.64 -24.69 -3.18
N GLN A 1071 21.53 -24.07 -2.40
CA GLN A 1071 22.54 -24.79 -1.61
C GLN A 1071 21.90 -25.75 -0.60
N LYS A 1072 20.88 -25.30 0.17
CA LYS A 1072 20.12 -26.14 1.12
C LYS A 1072 19.42 -27.33 0.44
N LEU A 1073 18.98 -27.17 -0.81
CA LEU A 1073 18.24 -28.20 -1.56
C LEU A 1073 19.13 -29.07 -2.49
N GLY A 1074 20.45 -28.86 -2.51
CA GLY A 1074 21.36 -29.56 -3.43
C GLY A 1074 21.13 -29.22 -4.91
N LEU A 1075 20.64 -28.01 -5.18
CA LEU A 1075 20.36 -27.47 -6.51
C LEU A 1075 21.47 -26.51 -6.95
N LYS A 1076 21.51 -26.24 -8.25
CA LYS A 1076 22.34 -25.21 -8.89
C LYS A 1076 21.42 -24.35 -9.77
N ASN A 1077 21.23 -23.10 -9.40
CA ASN A 1077 20.36 -22.13 -10.09
C ASN A 1077 18.93 -22.67 -10.31
N GLY A 1078 18.31 -23.20 -9.26
CA GLY A 1078 16.96 -23.79 -9.26
C GLY A 1078 16.83 -25.20 -9.86
N LEU A 1079 17.92 -25.85 -10.29
CA LEU A 1079 17.89 -27.16 -10.94
C LEU A 1079 18.76 -28.20 -10.21
N ARG A 1080 18.31 -29.45 -10.14
CA ARG A 1080 19.16 -30.57 -9.70
C ARG A 1080 20.35 -30.72 -10.65
N ALA A 1081 21.52 -31.07 -10.10
CA ALA A 1081 22.68 -31.44 -10.90
C ALA A 1081 22.32 -32.54 -11.90
N ARG A 1082 22.82 -32.43 -13.14
CA ARG A 1082 22.57 -33.38 -14.22
C ARG A 1082 23.89 -34.00 -14.69
N ARG A 1083 23.83 -35.22 -15.21
CA ARG A 1083 24.94 -35.92 -15.87
C ARG A 1083 24.56 -36.15 -17.33
N THR A 1084 25.45 -35.79 -18.25
CA THR A 1084 25.25 -36.03 -19.68
C THR A 1084 25.39 -37.52 -19.98
N ILE A 1085 24.35 -38.13 -20.54
CA ILE A 1085 24.39 -39.48 -21.09
C ILE A 1085 24.60 -39.38 -22.61
N GLY A 1086 25.31 -40.34 -23.19
CA GLY A 1086 25.49 -40.46 -24.64
C GLY A 1086 24.16 -40.61 -25.39
N ALA A 1087 24.20 -40.44 -26.71
CA ALA A 1087 23.02 -40.61 -27.57
C ALA A 1087 22.44 -42.03 -27.41
N MET A 1088 21.11 -42.17 -27.35
CA MET A 1088 20.47 -43.48 -27.24
C MET A 1088 20.56 -44.23 -28.58
N PRO A 1089 21.19 -45.42 -28.63
CA PRO A 1089 21.25 -46.22 -29.85
C PRO A 1089 19.84 -46.51 -30.41
N GLY A 1090 19.71 -46.54 -31.74
CA GLY A 1090 18.45 -46.88 -32.43
C GLY A 1090 17.41 -45.76 -32.57
N THR A 1091 17.63 -44.55 -32.00
CA THR A 1091 16.64 -43.45 -32.08
C THR A 1091 16.77 -42.52 -33.29
N GLY A 1092 17.74 -42.76 -34.19
CA GLY A 1092 18.00 -41.95 -35.40
C GLY A 1092 18.57 -40.54 -35.16
N ASN A 1093 18.32 -39.95 -34.00
CA ASN A 1093 18.70 -38.57 -33.68
C ASN A 1093 20.12 -38.47 -33.12
N VAL A 1094 21.11 -38.51 -34.01
CA VAL A 1094 22.56 -38.63 -33.70
C VAL A 1094 23.10 -37.52 -32.77
N ASN A 1095 22.44 -36.36 -32.70
CA ASN A 1095 22.85 -35.22 -31.88
C ASN A 1095 22.18 -35.14 -30.49
N ALA A 1096 21.26 -36.07 -30.17
CA ALA A 1096 20.47 -36.02 -28.94
C ALA A 1096 21.25 -36.45 -27.67
N ARG A 1097 22.12 -35.57 -27.16
CA ARG A 1097 22.69 -35.71 -25.80
C ARG A 1097 21.61 -35.50 -24.75
N ARG A 1098 21.28 -36.52 -23.95
CA ARG A 1098 20.32 -36.40 -22.85
C ARG A 1098 21.04 -36.11 -21.53
N GLU A 1099 20.78 -34.95 -20.96
CA GLU A 1099 21.10 -34.71 -19.55
C GLU A 1099 20.07 -35.42 -18.67
N VAL A 1100 20.52 -36.25 -17.73
CA VAL A 1100 19.67 -36.89 -16.72
C VAL A 1100 20.02 -36.34 -15.34
N SER A 1101 19.01 -35.93 -14.57
CA SER A 1101 19.20 -35.47 -13.19
C SER A 1101 19.84 -36.58 -12.35
N VAL A 1102 20.97 -36.29 -11.72
CA VAL A 1102 21.59 -37.21 -10.77
C VAL A 1102 20.63 -37.38 -9.58
N ALA A 1103 20.51 -38.59 -9.04
CA ALA A 1103 19.84 -38.79 -7.77
C ALA A 1103 20.60 -38.00 -6.69
N ALA A 1104 19.91 -37.08 -6.02
CA ALA A 1104 20.51 -36.37 -4.88
C ALA A 1104 20.94 -37.41 -3.83
N GLN A 1105 22.16 -37.29 -3.30
CA GLN A 1105 22.60 -38.14 -2.20
C GLN A 1105 21.63 -37.95 -1.03
N ARG A 1106 21.17 -39.06 -0.43
CA ARG A 1106 20.31 -39.02 0.75
C ARG A 1106 21.10 -38.49 1.95
N ARG A 1107 20.97 -37.19 2.21
CA ARG A 1107 21.10 -36.60 3.55
C ARG A 1107 20.31 -35.29 3.63
N ILE A 1108 19.00 -35.46 3.86
CA ILE A 1108 18.16 -34.47 4.55
C ILE A 1108 17.43 -35.28 5.61
N ASP A 1109 18.10 -35.43 6.76
CA ASP A 1109 17.40 -35.67 8.03
C ASP A 1109 16.75 -34.33 8.43
N TRP A 1110 15.53 -34.38 8.97
CA TRP A 1110 14.58 -33.25 8.96
C TRP A 1110 14.75 -32.22 10.07
#